data_AF-A0AAV5WE65-F1
#
_entry.id   AF-A0AAV5WE65-F1
#
_cell.length_a   1.000
_cell.length_b   1.000
_cell.length_c   1.000
_cell.angle_alpha   90.00
_cell.angle_beta   90.00
_cell.angle_gamma   90.00
#
_symmetry.space_group_name_H-M   'P 1'
#
loop_
_entity.id
_entity.type
_entity.pdbx_description
1 polymer ?
#
loop_
_entity_poly.entity_id
_entity_poly.type
_entity_poly.pdbx_seq_one_letter_code
_entity_poly.pdbx_strand_id
1 'polypeptide(L)'
;MAVVESIIQSLEKWRQLVGGDGHGADEASSHPFLRSLYQSREKIAAEMEKIDEEGEEKRAYREDSRQYSVMCREMHSLLKVCGKVGSLVGGERWKEQEDLDLMSTHIGSAIKSTHTFLEESLIRFGSLMDVMGGYWNAVWIVHVSLNTIHHEMTQHSTRLSLISTTAFPRHLESPAVSWLGPLRHSLVEWAIRATSPLSLDLQSALVEWKVAKGETGLVELEWTRNQWQKWYEKHGAKADAKEFEYKEKSMEEKEEIEMEEMFSGLSGMDGVMGEEALVTLLEAFTEKKKEEEEERAFDGGRKRLVAAIAYLNSLSSECGVKEKWKNAGLDASLFAFTALERADGSVMDVYRETSRVQMKVAIEECERLKEKTEELREKWPEIQSLSLIIDAIESLMDSSLSIGQMRMAEKLEKIIEESEEWEKLADRAHSLEAVLSPLRERLVEWKKMEILCWNRLVHRVKKDCEETAALVAYPLFEVLLKEDSSDESIVAMAADWISHASLIDFNQRLRSVQCLAAWAHVVNKCVVEEKLLRVVGYFGQFRAKVNAALKDIVDPIERLMKDLVRIAQYKDLNILSIKASSKKNHAQLFKMVRRLKNEGGAQMSSLMDVTIDIEGWRRVEGEKEGMEENGEGEDGRVKRARELSREIIEKRGEALDCQAWIEMGETIDTVRKECEARIEYSGEEKEMESQQGRERNSRQRAVALVIKESQIVGVNSRRGMTLNEEEISRRALTDINPLVDKRRNVVRALGLARSILIRRGMKPNQQLSTSTRGHFLGMVEYGCHYAIENEGRIDGWKRIEKEMERLEGCMRNEVENGEEMDGGFNHGDVKDSAEMIKSQWNQLDQVIRSMKMRLTTVPATVPEEADESWSPLSRLSSSSTDELAQVSKIVEDVNNLSERILHQLTTVADSGVCGVYSRSTVTSASAVIVELVTEWMGRMEAVKNWFDEESDVMRGILEKMQSAIKVNMLVESEGEVFSLPTQSVLLFIQRLYKSSVERGEEWQMKEIDRLSKSATTLGEARPEELCKGSSLMVLKTTIDYNLWRRKICWA
;
A
#
# COMPACT_ATOMS: atom_id res chain seq x y z
N MET A 1 -48.09 25.06 -44.20
CA MET A 1 -48.66 24.71 -42.88
C MET A 1 -48.27 23.32 -42.40
N ALA A 2 -48.97 22.22 -42.77
CA ALA A 2 -48.87 20.91 -42.08
C ALA A 2 -47.47 20.42 -41.63
N VAL A 3 -46.42 20.54 -42.45
CA VAL A 3 -45.03 20.16 -42.05
C VAL A 3 -44.46 21.09 -40.98
N VAL A 4 -44.66 22.41 -41.12
CA VAL A 4 -44.24 23.43 -40.15
C VAL A 4 -45.03 23.29 -38.85
N GLU A 5 -46.34 23.05 -38.93
CA GLU A 5 -47.20 22.72 -37.79
C GLU A 5 -46.69 21.47 -37.04
N SER A 6 -46.35 20.39 -37.74
CA SER A 6 -45.83 19.16 -37.13
C SER A 6 -44.48 19.37 -36.40
N ILE A 7 -43.60 20.20 -36.97
CA ILE A 7 -42.32 20.57 -36.34
C ILE A 7 -42.58 21.44 -35.10
N ILE A 8 -43.45 22.45 -35.20
CA ILE A 8 -43.77 23.34 -34.07
C ILE A 8 -44.48 22.56 -32.94
N GLN A 9 -45.43 21.68 -33.24
CA GLN A 9 -46.09 20.82 -32.24
C GLN A 9 -45.11 19.85 -31.56
N SER A 10 -44.06 19.40 -32.26
CA SER A 10 -43.00 18.58 -31.66
C SER A 10 -42.12 19.41 -30.71
N LEU A 11 -41.76 20.63 -31.11
CA LEU A 11 -41.02 21.60 -30.29
C LEU A 11 -41.85 22.16 -29.12
N GLU A 12 -43.18 22.19 -29.24
CA GLU A 12 -44.11 22.60 -28.18
C GLU A 12 -44.30 21.51 -27.14
N LYS A 13 -44.41 20.23 -27.54
CA LYS A 13 -44.35 19.10 -26.60
C LYS A 13 -43.04 19.07 -25.81
N TRP A 14 -41.90 19.27 -26.50
CA TRP A 14 -40.60 19.34 -25.85
C TRP A 14 -40.49 20.53 -24.87
N ARG A 15 -41.05 21.70 -25.21
CA ARG A 15 -41.13 22.83 -24.26
C ARG A 15 -42.07 22.59 -23.09
N GLN A 16 -43.20 21.90 -23.29
CA GLN A 16 -44.09 21.52 -22.19
C GLN A 16 -43.43 20.55 -21.21
N LEU A 17 -42.50 19.71 -21.67
CA LEU A 17 -41.64 18.88 -20.82
C LEU A 17 -40.56 19.69 -20.08
N VAL A 18 -39.94 20.68 -20.73
CA VAL A 18 -38.73 21.36 -20.21
C VAL A 18 -38.99 22.68 -19.45
N GLY A 19 -40.11 23.37 -19.71
CA GLY A 19 -40.38 24.70 -19.11
C GLY A 19 -41.83 25.21 -19.15
N GLY A 20 -42.75 24.53 -19.82
CA GLY A 20 -44.19 24.87 -19.84
C GLY A 20 -44.62 25.97 -20.81
N ASP A 21 -43.69 26.71 -21.42
CA ASP A 21 -43.98 27.79 -22.38
C ASP A 21 -44.57 27.28 -23.71
N GLY A 22 -45.59 28.01 -24.21
CA GLY A 22 -46.21 27.74 -25.50
C GLY A 22 -45.44 28.31 -26.71
N HIS A 23 -45.86 27.92 -27.91
CA HIS A 23 -45.19 28.28 -29.18
C HIS A 23 -45.03 29.80 -29.45
N GLY A 24 -45.78 30.68 -28.78
CA GLY A 24 -45.62 32.14 -28.88
C GLY A 24 -44.25 32.67 -28.44
N ALA A 25 -43.50 31.92 -27.64
CA ALA A 25 -42.14 32.30 -27.22
C ALA A 25 -41.11 32.32 -28.38
N ASP A 26 -41.40 31.68 -29.53
CA ASP A 26 -40.45 31.60 -30.64
C ASP A 26 -40.19 32.94 -31.34
N GLU A 27 -41.14 33.88 -31.32
CA GLU A 27 -41.00 35.19 -31.97
C GLU A 27 -39.86 36.03 -31.35
N ALA A 28 -39.72 35.93 -30.03
CA ALA A 28 -38.71 36.59 -29.22
C ALA A 28 -37.44 35.75 -29.00
N SER A 29 -37.40 34.51 -29.51
CA SER A 29 -36.28 33.60 -29.31
C SER A 29 -34.99 34.13 -29.93
N SER A 30 -33.89 34.04 -29.18
CA SER A 30 -32.54 34.32 -29.68
C SER A 30 -32.05 33.25 -30.67
N HIS A 31 -32.66 32.06 -30.69
CA HIS A 31 -32.24 30.95 -31.53
C HIS A 31 -32.77 31.11 -32.97
N PRO A 32 -31.92 31.32 -34.00
CA PRO A 32 -32.38 31.75 -35.33
C PRO A 32 -33.37 30.80 -36.01
N PHE A 33 -33.23 29.50 -35.79
CA PHE A 33 -34.09 28.47 -36.36
C PHE A 33 -35.54 28.55 -35.85
N LEU A 34 -35.74 28.77 -34.54
CA LEU A 34 -37.06 28.85 -33.93
C LEU A 34 -37.80 30.10 -34.41
N ARG A 35 -37.10 31.24 -34.41
CA ARG A 35 -37.62 32.51 -34.89
C ARG A 35 -37.98 32.48 -36.39
N SER A 36 -37.15 31.80 -37.19
CA SER A 36 -37.41 31.59 -38.63
C SER A 36 -38.62 30.68 -38.89
N LEU A 37 -38.77 29.60 -38.11
CA LEU A 37 -39.95 28.72 -38.16
C LEU A 37 -41.24 29.50 -37.83
N TYR A 38 -41.23 30.31 -36.78
CA TYR A 38 -42.38 31.13 -36.39
C TYR A 38 -42.74 32.16 -37.46
N GLN A 39 -41.76 32.92 -37.96
CA GLN A 39 -41.99 33.89 -39.05
C GLN A 39 -42.48 33.22 -40.35
N SER A 40 -42.06 31.98 -40.61
CA SER A 40 -42.53 31.17 -41.74
C SER A 40 -43.96 30.65 -41.52
N ARG A 41 -44.34 30.29 -40.28
CA ARG A 41 -45.74 29.95 -39.92
C ARG A 41 -46.67 31.13 -40.16
N GLU A 42 -46.32 32.30 -39.63
CA GLU A 42 -47.08 33.56 -39.78
C GLU A 42 -47.27 33.94 -41.25
N LYS A 43 -46.18 33.99 -42.04
CA LYS A 43 -46.23 34.25 -43.49
C LYS A 43 -47.17 33.30 -44.22
N ILE A 44 -47.05 31.99 -43.98
CA ILE A 44 -47.82 31.00 -44.73
C ILE A 44 -49.29 30.99 -44.28
N ALA A 45 -49.59 31.33 -43.02
CA ALA A 45 -50.97 31.52 -42.56
C ALA A 45 -51.63 32.72 -43.26
N ALA A 46 -50.98 33.89 -43.25
CA ALA A 46 -51.50 35.13 -43.85
C ALA A 46 -51.64 35.07 -45.38
N GLU A 47 -50.88 34.20 -46.06
CA GLU A 47 -51.08 33.92 -47.49
C GLU A 47 -52.15 32.84 -47.74
N MET A 48 -52.36 31.89 -46.82
CA MET A 48 -53.45 30.92 -46.93
C MET A 48 -54.83 31.55 -46.74
N GLU A 49 -54.99 32.54 -45.84
CA GLU A 49 -56.25 33.28 -45.72
C GLU A 49 -56.65 33.97 -47.05
N LYS A 50 -55.69 34.55 -47.78
CA LYS A 50 -55.94 35.15 -49.10
C LYS A 50 -56.33 34.12 -50.16
N ILE A 51 -55.74 32.92 -50.11
CA ILE A 51 -56.01 31.85 -51.07
C ILE A 51 -57.42 31.26 -50.85
N ASP A 52 -57.87 31.15 -49.59
CA ASP A 52 -59.25 30.73 -49.28
C ASP A 52 -60.30 31.79 -49.67
N GLU A 53 -59.94 33.08 -49.81
CA GLU A 53 -60.81 34.12 -50.39
C GLU A 53 -60.92 34.04 -51.94
N GLU A 54 -59.86 33.63 -52.66
CA GLU A 54 -59.85 33.56 -54.13
C GLU A 54 -60.26 32.20 -54.71
N GLY A 55 -60.17 31.11 -53.94
CA GLY A 55 -60.78 29.81 -54.28
C GLY A 55 -60.03 28.93 -55.30
N GLU A 56 -58.72 29.12 -55.50
CA GLU A 56 -57.90 28.19 -56.29
C GLU A 56 -57.46 26.94 -55.50
N GLU A 57 -57.16 25.84 -56.21
CA GLU A 57 -56.72 24.59 -55.59
C GLU A 57 -55.38 24.70 -54.84
N LYS A 58 -55.27 23.97 -53.73
CA LYS A 58 -54.11 23.87 -52.82
C LYS A 58 -52.75 23.78 -53.53
N ARG A 59 -52.05 24.91 -53.68
CA ARG A 59 -50.63 24.97 -54.08
C ARG A 59 -49.75 25.24 -52.86
N ALA A 60 -48.53 24.70 -52.88
CA ALA A 60 -47.53 25.00 -51.86
C ALA A 60 -46.88 26.37 -52.12
N TYR A 61 -46.83 27.21 -51.09
CA TYR A 61 -46.16 28.52 -51.11
C TYR A 61 -44.65 28.39 -51.36
N ARG A 62 -44.08 29.26 -52.20
CA ARG A 62 -42.65 29.28 -52.57
C ARG A 62 -42.20 30.73 -52.85
N GLU A 63 -41.16 31.20 -52.18
CA GLU A 63 -40.74 32.62 -52.23
C GLU A 63 -39.99 33.03 -53.52
N ASP A 64 -39.06 32.21 -54.05
CA ASP A 64 -38.47 32.44 -55.38
C ASP A 64 -38.01 31.14 -56.09
N SER A 65 -38.36 31.04 -57.38
CA SER A 65 -37.78 30.11 -58.36
C SER A 65 -36.24 30.05 -58.37
N ARG A 66 -35.55 31.18 -58.12
CA ARG A 66 -34.08 31.25 -58.14
C ARG A 66 -33.48 30.52 -56.95
N GLN A 67 -34.08 30.60 -55.77
CA GLN A 67 -33.63 29.87 -54.58
C GLN A 67 -33.63 28.36 -54.82
N TYR A 68 -34.67 27.81 -55.43
CA TYR A 68 -34.72 26.40 -55.86
C TYR A 68 -33.53 26.03 -56.77
N SER A 69 -33.16 26.90 -57.71
CA SER A 69 -31.99 26.69 -58.58
C SER A 69 -30.64 26.76 -57.85
N VAL A 70 -30.56 27.46 -56.72
CA VAL A 70 -29.35 27.53 -55.87
C VAL A 70 -29.29 26.28 -55.00
N MET A 71 -30.37 25.97 -54.28
CA MET A 71 -30.54 24.77 -53.47
C MET A 71 -30.15 23.49 -54.24
N CYS A 72 -30.72 23.29 -55.45
CA CYS A 72 -30.37 22.14 -56.27
C CYS A 72 -28.89 22.09 -56.67
N ARG A 73 -28.21 23.24 -56.87
CA ARG A 73 -26.77 23.28 -57.17
C ARG A 73 -25.92 22.94 -55.94
N GLU A 74 -26.30 23.42 -54.77
CA GLU A 74 -25.61 23.09 -53.50
C GLU A 74 -25.76 21.61 -53.16
N MET A 75 -26.97 21.05 -53.27
CA MET A 75 -27.22 19.60 -53.12
C MET A 75 -26.37 18.76 -54.11
N HIS A 76 -26.27 19.18 -55.38
CA HIS A 76 -25.42 18.50 -56.36
C HIS A 76 -23.92 18.69 -56.10
N SER A 77 -23.51 19.77 -55.42
CA SER A 77 -22.13 20.00 -55.01
C SER A 77 -21.76 19.07 -53.85
N LEU A 78 -22.59 19.04 -52.80
CA LEU A 78 -22.40 18.19 -51.63
C LEU A 78 -22.45 16.71 -52.00
N LEU A 79 -23.36 16.30 -52.89
CA LEU A 79 -23.44 14.92 -53.40
C LEU A 79 -22.14 14.51 -54.14
N LYS A 80 -21.46 15.43 -54.84
CA LYS A 80 -20.15 15.17 -55.46
C LYS A 80 -19.02 15.05 -54.43
N VAL A 81 -19.07 15.81 -53.33
CA VAL A 81 -18.11 15.67 -52.22
C VAL A 81 -18.30 14.32 -51.53
N CYS A 82 -19.54 13.99 -51.13
CA CYS A 82 -19.87 12.73 -50.48
C CYS A 82 -19.59 11.52 -51.39
N GLY A 83 -19.88 11.62 -52.68
CA GLY A 83 -19.59 10.56 -53.66
C GLY A 83 -18.09 10.28 -53.84
N LYS A 84 -17.24 11.31 -53.80
CA LYS A 84 -15.78 11.13 -53.77
C LYS A 84 -15.34 10.38 -52.51
N VAL A 85 -15.80 10.80 -51.33
CA VAL A 85 -15.41 10.16 -50.07
C VAL A 85 -15.93 8.72 -49.97
N GLY A 86 -17.16 8.45 -50.42
CA GLY A 86 -17.71 7.08 -50.51
C GLY A 86 -16.86 6.16 -51.39
N SER A 87 -16.22 6.69 -52.45
CA SER A 87 -15.29 5.90 -53.28
C SER A 87 -13.93 5.61 -52.63
N LEU A 88 -13.54 6.36 -51.60
CA LEU A 88 -12.32 6.12 -50.80
C LEU A 88 -12.58 5.12 -49.67
N VAL A 89 -13.74 5.22 -49.00
CA VAL A 89 -14.10 4.34 -47.86
C VAL A 89 -14.54 2.94 -48.30
N GLY A 90 -15.03 2.80 -49.53
CA GLY A 90 -15.67 1.59 -50.05
C GLY A 90 -14.84 0.31 -49.90
N GLY A 91 -15.33 -0.63 -49.08
CA GLY A 91 -14.75 -1.96 -48.91
C GLY A 91 -13.59 -2.04 -47.90
N GLU A 92 -13.54 -1.15 -46.90
CA GLU A 92 -12.58 -1.15 -45.78
C GLU A 92 -11.08 -1.01 -46.13
N ARG A 93 -10.74 -0.83 -47.42
CA ARG A 93 -9.36 -0.80 -47.96
C ARG A 93 -8.43 0.19 -47.25
N TRP A 94 -8.99 1.27 -46.69
CA TRP A 94 -8.24 2.25 -45.91
C TRP A 94 -7.45 1.63 -44.74
N LYS A 95 -7.87 0.46 -44.20
CA LYS A 95 -7.16 -0.24 -43.12
C LYS A 95 -5.76 -0.75 -43.51
N GLU A 96 -5.50 -0.90 -44.81
CA GLU A 96 -4.28 -1.49 -45.39
C GLU A 96 -3.37 -0.44 -46.07
N GLN A 97 -3.74 0.84 -46.06
CA GLN A 97 -3.06 1.90 -46.82
C GLN A 97 -2.17 2.79 -45.96
N GLU A 98 -1.02 3.21 -46.51
CA GLU A 98 -0.04 4.06 -45.82
C GLU A 98 -0.51 5.53 -45.68
N ASP A 99 -1.31 6.05 -46.62
CA ASP A 99 -1.82 7.44 -46.66
C ASP A 99 -2.96 7.75 -45.66
N LEU A 100 -2.96 7.13 -44.47
CA LEU A 100 -4.14 7.07 -43.60
C LEU A 100 -4.56 8.45 -43.07
N ASP A 101 -3.60 9.29 -42.67
CA ASP A 101 -3.87 10.65 -42.18
C ASP A 101 -4.30 11.61 -43.30
N LEU A 102 -3.82 11.40 -44.52
CA LEU A 102 -4.27 12.15 -45.71
C LEU A 102 -5.73 11.79 -46.04
N MET A 103 -6.15 10.54 -45.85
CA MET A 103 -7.56 10.18 -46.00
C MET A 103 -8.43 10.67 -44.83
N SER A 104 -7.89 10.64 -43.60
CA SER A 104 -8.57 11.17 -42.41
C SER A 104 -8.87 12.68 -42.55
N THR A 105 -7.91 13.47 -43.03
CA THR A 105 -8.09 14.92 -43.28
C THR A 105 -9.08 15.21 -44.43
N HIS A 106 -9.10 14.40 -45.49
CA HIS A 106 -10.14 14.50 -46.53
C HIS A 106 -11.55 14.22 -45.98
N ILE A 107 -11.70 13.25 -45.07
CA ILE A 107 -12.97 12.94 -44.42
C ILE A 107 -13.39 14.06 -43.45
N GLY A 108 -12.47 14.60 -42.64
CA GLY A 108 -12.74 15.76 -41.79
C GLY A 108 -13.22 16.99 -42.57
N SER A 109 -12.66 17.22 -43.76
CA SER A 109 -13.14 18.27 -44.69
C SER A 109 -14.58 18.03 -45.18
N ALA A 110 -14.96 16.76 -45.42
CA ALA A 110 -16.33 16.39 -45.79
C ALA A 110 -17.31 16.42 -44.60
N ILE A 111 -16.86 16.10 -43.38
CA ILE A 111 -17.63 16.30 -42.13
C ILE A 111 -17.94 17.78 -41.95
N LYS A 112 -16.94 18.67 -42.10
CA LYS A 112 -17.16 20.12 -42.05
C LYS A 112 -18.10 20.61 -43.16
N SER A 113 -17.92 20.11 -44.39
CA SER A 113 -18.78 20.46 -45.53
C SER A 113 -20.24 20.02 -45.37
N THR A 114 -20.48 18.85 -44.74
CA THR A 114 -21.84 18.38 -44.43
C THR A 114 -22.45 19.15 -43.27
N HIS A 115 -21.67 19.48 -42.22
CA HIS A 115 -22.13 20.30 -41.09
C HIS A 115 -22.59 21.69 -41.56
N THR A 116 -21.74 22.43 -42.28
CA THR A 116 -22.08 23.77 -42.79
C THR A 116 -23.28 23.73 -43.73
N PHE A 117 -23.47 22.68 -44.54
CA PHE A 117 -24.70 22.54 -45.32
C PHE A 117 -25.94 22.32 -44.42
N LEU A 118 -25.87 21.48 -43.38
CA LEU A 118 -26.99 21.24 -42.47
C LEU A 118 -27.41 22.51 -41.71
N GLU A 119 -26.45 23.35 -41.32
CA GLU A 119 -26.67 24.67 -40.70
C GLU A 119 -27.24 25.70 -41.70
N GLU A 120 -26.56 25.93 -42.83
CA GLU A 120 -26.92 26.99 -43.77
C GLU A 120 -28.19 26.69 -44.56
N SER A 121 -28.50 25.41 -44.85
CA SER A 121 -29.65 25.03 -45.69
C SER A 121 -31.00 25.38 -45.04
N LEU A 122 -31.14 25.18 -43.74
CA LEU A 122 -32.36 25.56 -42.99
C LEU A 122 -32.56 27.07 -42.97
N ILE A 123 -31.47 27.84 -42.88
CA ILE A 123 -31.49 29.31 -42.88
C ILE A 123 -31.81 29.86 -44.28
N ARG A 124 -31.26 29.25 -45.35
CA ARG A 124 -31.39 29.74 -46.74
C ARG A 124 -32.60 29.24 -47.50
N PHE A 125 -33.13 28.06 -47.17
CA PHE A 125 -34.18 27.39 -47.95
C PHE A 125 -35.33 26.83 -47.09
N GLY A 126 -35.59 27.41 -45.91
CA GLY A 126 -36.67 26.98 -45.00
C GLY A 126 -38.09 26.99 -45.63
N SER A 127 -38.32 27.75 -46.70
CA SER A 127 -39.55 27.74 -47.49
C SER A 127 -39.67 26.59 -48.52
N LEU A 128 -38.65 25.73 -48.65
CA LEU A 128 -38.59 24.58 -49.56
C LEU A 128 -38.37 23.23 -48.83
N MET A 129 -38.78 23.14 -47.56
CA MET A 129 -38.63 21.93 -46.73
C MET A 129 -39.43 20.71 -47.25
N ASP A 130 -40.41 20.91 -48.14
CA ASP A 130 -41.14 19.84 -48.85
C ASP A 130 -40.20 19.01 -49.75
N VAL A 131 -39.26 19.67 -50.42
CA VAL A 131 -38.25 19.04 -51.29
C VAL A 131 -36.96 18.75 -50.52
N MET A 132 -36.56 19.66 -49.63
CA MET A 132 -35.25 19.60 -48.97
C MET A 132 -35.21 18.62 -47.79
N GLY A 133 -36.30 18.44 -47.03
CA GLY A 133 -36.29 17.66 -45.78
C GLY A 133 -35.83 16.20 -45.92
N GLY A 134 -36.24 15.52 -47.00
CA GLY A 134 -35.79 14.16 -47.29
C GLY A 134 -34.28 14.06 -47.61
N TYR A 135 -33.72 15.10 -48.26
CA TYR A 135 -32.29 15.20 -48.53
C TYR A 135 -31.51 15.61 -47.27
N TRP A 136 -32.04 16.53 -46.45
CA TRP A 136 -31.44 16.95 -45.19
C TRP A 136 -31.30 15.78 -44.20
N ASN A 137 -32.33 14.92 -44.08
CA ASN A 137 -32.24 13.66 -43.32
C ASN A 137 -31.17 12.71 -43.89
N ALA A 138 -31.05 12.59 -45.21
CA ALA A 138 -30.00 11.79 -45.83
C ALA A 138 -28.59 12.35 -45.60
N VAL A 139 -28.43 13.69 -45.59
CA VAL A 139 -27.16 14.35 -45.24
C VAL A 139 -26.81 14.12 -43.77
N TRP A 140 -27.77 14.10 -42.84
CA TRP A 140 -27.53 13.69 -41.45
C TRP A 140 -27.01 12.26 -41.34
N ILE A 141 -27.64 11.30 -42.04
CA ILE A 141 -27.19 9.90 -42.05
C ILE A 141 -25.75 9.81 -42.61
N VAL A 142 -25.44 10.54 -43.67
CA VAL A 142 -24.08 10.63 -44.23
C VAL A 142 -23.11 11.29 -43.24
N HIS A 143 -23.51 12.37 -42.56
CA HIS A 143 -22.68 13.07 -41.58
C HIS A 143 -22.33 12.17 -40.39
N VAL A 144 -23.31 11.47 -39.80
CA VAL A 144 -23.09 10.49 -38.71
C VAL A 144 -22.20 9.34 -39.19
N SER A 145 -22.43 8.83 -40.41
CA SER A 145 -21.60 7.78 -41.00
C SER A 145 -20.15 8.23 -41.16
N LEU A 146 -19.92 9.42 -41.73
CA LEU A 146 -18.58 9.99 -41.91
C LEU A 146 -17.85 10.21 -40.58
N ASN A 147 -18.54 10.72 -39.54
CA ASN A 147 -17.96 10.83 -38.20
C ASN A 147 -17.58 9.46 -37.61
N THR A 148 -18.42 8.44 -37.78
CA THR A 148 -18.14 7.07 -37.32
C THR A 148 -16.90 6.51 -38.02
N ILE A 149 -16.81 6.64 -39.34
CA ILE A 149 -15.66 6.21 -40.15
C ILE A 149 -14.39 6.98 -39.73
N HIS A 150 -14.48 8.31 -39.55
CA HIS A 150 -13.36 9.14 -39.14
C HIS A 150 -12.84 8.77 -37.75
N HIS A 151 -13.73 8.43 -36.82
CA HIS A 151 -13.38 7.92 -35.50
C HIS A 151 -12.64 6.58 -35.58
N GLU A 152 -13.15 5.61 -36.35
CA GLU A 152 -12.47 4.33 -36.57
C GLU A 152 -11.10 4.48 -37.25
N MET A 153 -10.98 5.40 -38.21
CA MET A 153 -9.69 5.72 -38.86
C MET A 153 -8.70 6.35 -37.89
N THR A 154 -9.16 7.25 -37.03
CA THR A 154 -8.33 7.88 -35.99
C THR A 154 -7.89 6.87 -34.94
N GLN A 155 -8.76 5.95 -34.53
CA GLN A 155 -8.42 4.84 -33.62
C GLN A 155 -7.35 3.91 -34.23
N HIS A 156 -7.47 3.60 -35.52
CA HIS A 156 -6.50 2.77 -36.25
C HIS A 156 -5.15 3.49 -36.44
N SER A 157 -5.15 4.78 -36.79
CA SER A 157 -3.91 5.59 -36.89
C SER A 157 -3.21 5.69 -35.53
N THR A 158 -3.94 5.99 -34.47
CA THR A 158 -3.43 6.05 -33.08
C THR A 158 -2.80 4.72 -32.66
N ARG A 159 -3.48 3.59 -32.94
CA ARG A 159 -2.97 2.25 -32.64
C ARG A 159 -1.70 1.91 -33.44
N LEU A 160 -1.63 2.26 -34.72
CA LEU A 160 -0.42 2.05 -35.55
C LEU A 160 0.76 2.93 -35.09
N SER A 161 0.48 4.19 -34.73
CA SER A 161 1.44 5.10 -34.11
C SER A 161 1.99 4.52 -32.80
N LEU A 162 1.13 4.07 -31.88
CA LEU A 162 1.56 3.46 -30.62
C LEU A 162 2.31 2.14 -30.80
N ILE A 163 1.93 1.28 -31.76
CA ILE A 163 2.65 0.04 -32.08
C ILE A 163 4.07 0.35 -32.61
N SER A 164 4.23 1.39 -33.42
CA SER A 164 5.54 1.75 -34.01
C SER A 164 6.45 2.55 -33.07
N THR A 165 5.88 3.42 -32.23
CA THR A 165 6.64 4.31 -31.32
C THR A 165 6.90 3.70 -29.92
N THR A 166 5.93 2.99 -29.35
CA THR A 166 5.96 2.51 -27.94
C THR A 166 6.00 1.00 -27.80
N ALA A 167 5.97 0.26 -28.91
CA ALA A 167 5.80 -1.20 -28.98
C ALA A 167 4.53 -1.71 -28.29
N PHE A 168 3.41 -0.99 -28.47
CA PHE A 168 2.09 -1.34 -27.94
C PHE A 168 1.62 -2.76 -28.36
N PRO A 169 0.86 -3.50 -27.52
CA PRO A 169 0.43 -4.87 -27.84
C PRO A 169 -0.38 -4.96 -29.13
N ARG A 170 0.05 -5.83 -30.07
CA ARG A 170 -0.64 -6.04 -31.35
C ARG A 170 -2.01 -6.70 -31.19
N HIS A 171 -2.14 -7.60 -30.21
CA HIS A 171 -3.37 -8.29 -29.85
C HIS A 171 -3.67 -8.04 -28.39
N LEU A 172 -4.94 -7.71 -28.09
CA LEU A 172 -5.45 -7.50 -26.74
C LEU A 172 -6.54 -8.56 -26.50
N GLU A 173 -6.16 -9.66 -25.86
CA GLU A 173 -7.02 -10.81 -25.57
C GLU A 173 -8.20 -10.41 -24.68
N SER A 174 -9.44 -10.75 -25.07
CA SER A 174 -10.66 -10.22 -24.43
C SER A 174 -11.00 -10.94 -23.12
N PRO A 175 -11.13 -10.23 -21.97
CA PRO A 175 -11.41 -10.82 -20.66
C PRO A 175 -12.70 -10.29 -20.03
N ALA A 176 -13.24 -11.03 -19.06
CA ALA A 176 -14.31 -10.52 -18.20
C ALA A 176 -13.78 -9.46 -17.23
N VAL A 177 -14.49 -8.35 -17.08
CA VAL A 177 -14.10 -7.21 -16.24
C VAL A 177 -15.02 -7.09 -15.03
N SER A 178 -14.45 -7.22 -13.83
CA SER A 178 -14.92 -6.48 -12.65
C SER A 178 -14.03 -5.25 -12.45
N TRP A 179 -14.51 -4.25 -11.72
CA TRP A 179 -13.83 -2.96 -11.54
C TRP A 179 -12.53 -3.02 -10.69
N LEU A 180 -12.22 -4.17 -10.09
CA LEU A 180 -10.90 -4.57 -9.57
C LEU A 180 -10.46 -5.95 -10.10
N GLY A 181 -10.96 -6.34 -11.28
CA GLY A 181 -10.60 -7.57 -11.98
C GLY A 181 -9.16 -7.54 -12.51
N PRO A 182 -8.65 -8.68 -13.03
CA PRO A 182 -7.27 -8.78 -13.47
C PRO A 182 -6.97 -7.83 -14.63
N LEU A 183 -6.22 -6.76 -14.36
CA LEU A 183 -5.57 -5.97 -15.39
C LEU A 183 -4.70 -6.91 -16.23
N ARG A 184 -4.90 -6.90 -17.56
CA ARG A 184 -4.28 -7.86 -18.48
C ARG A 184 -2.76 -7.80 -18.33
N HIS A 185 -2.11 -8.93 -17.99
CA HIS A 185 -0.65 -8.99 -17.79
C HIS A 185 0.11 -8.32 -18.93
N SER A 186 -0.25 -8.61 -20.19
CA SER A 186 0.37 -8.04 -21.39
C SER A 186 0.23 -6.52 -21.55
N LEU A 187 -0.85 -5.90 -21.03
CA LEU A 187 -1.04 -4.44 -21.05
C LEU A 187 -0.28 -3.78 -19.89
N VAL A 188 -0.29 -4.40 -18.71
CA VAL A 188 0.45 -3.92 -17.52
C VAL A 188 1.97 -4.03 -17.74
N GLU A 189 2.44 -5.15 -18.32
CA GLU A 189 3.82 -5.38 -18.74
C GLU A 189 4.28 -4.46 -19.87
N TRP A 190 3.36 -3.91 -20.66
CA TRP A 190 3.67 -2.82 -21.58
C TRP A 190 3.73 -1.48 -20.84
N ALA A 191 2.77 -1.20 -19.96
CA ALA A 191 2.67 0.05 -19.20
C ALA A 191 3.87 0.31 -18.26
N ILE A 192 4.48 -0.76 -17.73
CA ILE A 192 5.66 -0.71 -16.85
C ILE A 192 6.98 -0.51 -17.64
N ARG A 193 6.97 -0.57 -18.99
CA ARG A 193 8.18 -0.36 -19.81
C ARG A 193 8.55 1.12 -19.87
N ALA A 194 9.86 1.38 -19.97
CA ALA A 194 10.40 2.71 -20.26
C ALA A 194 9.99 3.28 -21.64
N THR A 195 9.33 2.50 -22.50
CA THR A 195 8.72 2.96 -23.77
C THR A 195 7.25 3.37 -23.62
N SER A 196 6.63 3.18 -22.46
CA SER A 196 5.24 3.60 -22.23
C SER A 196 5.16 5.10 -21.98
N PRO A 197 4.12 5.80 -22.50
CA PRO A 197 3.82 7.18 -22.15
C PRO A 197 3.29 7.36 -20.70
N LEU A 198 3.03 6.27 -19.97
CA LEU A 198 2.58 6.33 -18.57
C LEU A 198 3.69 6.87 -17.65
N SER A 199 3.39 7.88 -16.83
CA SER A 199 4.35 8.49 -15.90
C SER A 199 4.86 7.51 -14.82
N LEU A 200 6.13 7.64 -14.41
CA LEU A 200 6.80 6.73 -13.46
C LEU A 200 6.03 6.51 -12.14
N ASP A 201 5.35 7.53 -11.61
CA ASP A 201 4.58 7.44 -10.36
C ASP A 201 3.25 6.67 -10.50
N LEU A 202 2.81 6.44 -11.75
CA LEU A 202 1.70 5.55 -12.11
C LEU A 202 2.22 4.15 -12.51
N GLN A 203 3.40 4.06 -13.12
CA GLN A 203 4.08 2.77 -13.33
C GLN A 203 4.39 2.08 -12.00
N SER A 204 4.91 2.81 -11.00
CA SER A 204 5.19 2.27 -9.66
C SER A 204 3.93 1.76 -8.96
N ALA A 205 2.78 2.45 -9.09
CA ALA A 205 1.51 1.96 -8.54
C ALA A 205 1.03 0.65 -9.19
N LEU A 206 1.36 0.39 -10.47
CA LEU A 206 1.11 -0.90 -11.11
C LEU A 206 2.07 -2.00 -10.62
N VAL A 207 3.33 -1.66 -10.33
CA VAL A 207 4.31 -2.60 -9.75
C VAL A 207 3.94 -2.94 -8.29
N GLU A 208 3.59 -1.94 -7.47
CA GLU A 208 3.04 -2.14 -6.12
C GLU A 208 1.84 -3.12 -6.14
N TRP A 209 0.92 -2.96 -7.09
CA TRP A 209 -0.22 -3.85 -7.29
C TRP A 209 0.17 -5.28 -7.70
N LYS A 210 1.17 -5.46 -8.59
CA LYS A 210 1.69 -6.79 -8.94
C LYS A 210 2.34 -7.49 -7.75
N VAL A 211 3.18 -6.79 -7.00
CA VAL A 211 3.83 -7.32 -5.78
C VAL A 211 2.78 -7.73 -4.74
N ALA A 212 1.77 -6.89 -4.50
CA ALA A 212 0.68 -7.19 -3.55
C ALA A 212 -0.16 -8.43 -3.91
N LYS A 213 -0.19 -8.84 -5.19
CA LYS A 213 -0.89 -10.05 -5.65
C LYS A 213 -0.05 -11.33 -5.54
N GLY A 214 1.26 -11.24 -5.30
CA GLY A 214 2.18 -12.38 -5.29
C GLY A 214 2.42 -13.00 -6.68
N GLU A 215 2.01 -12.34 -7.76
CA GLU A 215 2.10 -12.82 -9.15
C GLU A 215 3.51 -12.61 -9.73
N THR A 216 4.47 -13.36 -9.18
CA THR A 216 5.93 -13.22 -9.35
C THR A 216 6.51 -11.90 -8.82
N GLY A 217 7.72 -11.96 -8.25
CA GLY A 217 8.38 -10.80 -7.65
C GLY A 217 9.70 -10.38 -8.31
N LEU A 218 10.27 -11.22 -9.19
CA LEU A 218 11.63 -11.00 -9.69
C LEU A 218 11.73 -9.86 -10.71
N VAL A 219 10.76 -9.75 -11.63
CA VAL A 219 10.73 -8.69 -12.66
C VAL A 219 10.43 -7.33 -12.01
N GLU A 220 9.57 -7.34 -11.01
CA GLU A 220 9.16 -6.21 -10.18
C GLU A 220 10.35 -5.72 -9.34
N LEU A 221 11.13 -6.63 -8.78
CA LEU A 221 12.38 -6.35 -8.05
C LEU A 221 13.45 -5.79 -8.99
N GLU A 222 13.66 -6.38 -10.16
CA GLU A 222 14.59 -5.85 -11.18
C GLU A 222 14.19 -4.45 -11.65
N TRP A 223 12.90 -4.21 -11.90
CA TRP A 223 12.39 -2.89 -12.25
C TRP A 223 12.62 -1.89 -11.11
N THR A 224 12.31 -2.26 -9.87
CA THR A 224 12.54 -1.42 -8.68
C THR A 224 14.02 -1.07 -8.52
N ARG A 225 14.92 -2.07 -8.63
CA ARG A 225 16.37 -1.89 -8.65
C ARG A 225 16.80 -0.90 -9.74
N ASN A 226 16.29 -1.04 -10.96
CA ASN A 226 16.67 -0.20 -12.09
C ASN A 226 16.23 1.27 -11.92
N GLN A 227 15.10 1.54 -11.27
CA GLN A 227 14.71 2.93 -10.95
C GLN A 227 15.52 3.47 -9.75
N TRP A 228 15.81 2.62 -8.76
CA TRP A 228 16.63 2.99 -7.60
C TRP A 228 18.09 3.29 -7.98
N GLN A 229 18.67 2.54 -8.91
CA GLN A 229 20.01 2.81 -9.44
C GLN A 229 20.10 4.20 -10.07
N LYS A 230 19.13 4.58 -10.92
CA LYS A 230 19.08 5.93 -11.53
C LYS A 230 18.98 7.04 -10.47
N TRP A 231 18.17 6.83 -9.43
CA TRP A 231 18.08 7.76 -8.30
C TRP A 231 19.44 7.89 -7.61
N TYR A 232 20.07 6.76 -7.27
CA TYR A 232 21.32 6.72 -6.51
C TYR A 232 22.48 7.36 -7.29
N GLU A 233 22.64 7.04 -8.58
CA GLU A 233 23.66 7.64 -9.46
C GLU A 233 23.49 9.16 -9.59
N LYS A 234 22.25 9.63 -9.80
CA LYS A 234 21.96 11.06 -9.98
C LYS A 234 22.04 11.86 -8.67
N HIS A 235 21.68 11.25 -7.53
CA HIS A 235 21.88 11.84 -6.21
C HIS A 235 23.35 11.86 -5.79
N GLY A 236 24.13 10.82 -6.12
CA GLY A 236 25.59 10.81 -5.95
C GLY A 236 26.26 11.95 -6.73
N ALA A 237 25.97 12.06 -8.02
CA ALA A 237 26.51 13.14 -8.86
C ALA A 237 26.11 14.55 -8.35
N LYS A 238 24.89 14.73 -7.80
CA LYS A 238 24.48 15.98 -7.15
C LYS A 238 25.25 16.23 -5.83
N ALA A 239 25.50 15.19 -5.03
CA ALA A 239 26.28 15.31 -3.80
C ALA A 239 27.74 15.71 -4.09
N ASP A 240 28.38 15.08 -5.08
CA ASP A 240 29.75 15.42 -5.51
C ASP A 240 29.85 16.86 -6.01
N ALA A 241 28.91 17.29 -6.87
CA ALA A 241 28.83 18.66 -7.36
C ALA A 241 28.62 19.68 -6.23
N LYS A 242 27.78 19.34 -5.24
CA LYS A 242 27.55 20.16 -4.05
C LYS A 242 28.78 20.22 -3.14
N GLU A 243 29.51 19.12 -2.95
CA GLU A 243 30.76 19.12 -2.19
C GLU A 243 31.86 19.94 -2.91
N PHE A 244 31.86 19.96 -4.24
CA PHE A 244 32.71 20.85 -5.02
C PHE A 244 32.37 22.32 -4.80
N GLU A 245 31.11 22.71 -4.97
CA GLU A 245 30.62 24.08 -4.71
C GLU A 245 30.89 24.53 -3.25
N TYR A 246 30.75 23.61 -2.29
CA TYR A 246 31.02 23.86 -0.88
C TYR A 246 32.52 23.99 -0.55
N LYS A 247 33.45 23.70 -1.46
CA LYS A 247 34.89 23.97 -1.24
C LYS A 247 35.27 25.41 -1.55
N GLU A 248 34.51 26.11 -2.39
CA GLU A 248 34.83 27.48 -2.82
C GLU A 248 34.11 28.57 -2.00
N LYS A 249 33.02 28.24 -1.31
CA LYS A 249 32.17 29.18 -0.57
C LYS A 249 32.47 29.29 0.94
N SER A 250 32.15 30.44 1.53
CA SER A 250 32.19 30.70 2.98
C SER A 250 31.12 29.92 3.76
N MET A 251 31.16 30.00 5.10
CA MET A 251 30.14 29.37 5.95
C MET A 251 28.77 30.07 5.88
N GLU A 252 28.75 31.40 5.69
CA GLU A 252 27.50 32.16 5.63
C GLU A 252 26.77 31.90 4.29
N GLU A 253 27.49 31.88 3.17
CA GLU A 253 26.95 31.52 1.86
C GLU A 253 26.42 30.07 1.83
N LYS A 254 27.06 29.14 2.55
CA LYS A 254 26.55 27.77 2.70
C LYS A 254 25.24 27.73 3.47
N GLU A 255 25.10 28.54 4.51
CA GLU A 255 23.86 28.59 5.30
C GLU A 255 22.71 29.25 4.55
N GLU A 256 22.97 30.22 3.65
CA GLU A 256 21.95 30.70 2.72
C GLU A 256 21.56 29.63 1.68
N ILE A 257 22.51 28.87 1.11
CA ILE A 257 22.20 27.76 0.18
C ILE A 257 21.46 26.60 0.85
N GLU A 258 21.85 26.19 2.07
CA GLU A 258 21.14 25.18 2.86
C GLU A 258 19.70 25.63 3.19
N MET A 259 19.48 26.94 3.37
CA MET A 259 18.16 27.53 3.62
C MET A 259 17.31 27.58 2.34
N GLU A 260 17.89 28.03 1.22
CA GLU A 260 17.22 28.04 -0.08
C GLU A 260 16.83 26.63 -0.51
N GLU A 261 17.73 25.65 -0.46
CA GLU A 261 17.41 24.24 -0.76
C GLU A 261 16.22 23.73 0.05
N MET A 262 16.19 24.01 1.36
CA MET A 262 15.15 23.55 2.29
C MET A 262 13.75 24.04 1.91
N PHE A 263 13.62 25.26 1.41
CA PHE A 263 12.33 25.82 0.97
C PHE A 263 12.08 25.66 -0.54
N SER A 264 13.12 25.36 -1.33
CA SER A 264 13.04 25.26 -2.80
C SER A 264 12.10 24.18 -3.33
N GLY A 265 11.74 23.18 -2.52
CA GLY A 265 10.74 22.19 -2.90
C GLY A 265 11.13 21.27 -4.07
N LEU A 266 12.43 21.08 -4.36
CA LEU A 266 12.94 20.28 -5.48
C LEU A 266 12.74 18.75 -5.31
N SER A 267 11.50 18.33 -5.08
CA SER A 267 11.02 16.95 -5.18
C SER A 267 10.80 16.57 -6.66
N GLY A 268 11.88 16.56 -7.44
CA GLY A 268 11.81 16.32 -8.88
C GLY A 268 13.18 16.41 -9.54
N MET A 269 13.84 15.26 -9.69
CA MET A 269 14.96 15.11 -10.61
C MET A 269 14.42 14.56 -11.93
N ASP A 270 14.46 15.34 -13.02
CA ASP A 270 13.88 14.92 -14.32
C ASP A 270 14.28 13.50 -14.74
N GLY A 271 13.28 12.67 -15.05
CA GLY A 271 13.47 11.25 -15.42
C GLY A 271 13.74 10.28 -14.26
N VAL A 272 13.62 10.72 -13.01
CA VAL A 272 13.75 9.89 -11.79
C VAL A 272 12.43 9.91 -11.00
N MET A 273 12.09 8.78 -10.38
CA MET A 273 10.90 8.62 -9.53
C MET A 273 10.99 9.44 -8.24
N GLY A 274 9.84 9.88 -7.70
CA GLY A 274 9.78 10.55 -6.40
C GLY A 274 10.23 9.64 -5.24
N GLU A 275 10.90 10.22 -4.24
CA GLU A 275 11.51 9.49 -3.12
C GLU A 275 10.48 8.66 -2.32
N GLU A 276 9.34 9.27 -1.97
CA GLU A 276 8.22 8.61 -1.28
C GLU A 276 7.66 7.40 -2.07
N ALA A 277 7.52 7.53 -3.40
CA ALA A 277 7.02 6.45 -4.25
C ALA A 277 8.02 5.28 -4.31
N LEU A 278 9.32 5.60 -4.40
CA LEU A 278 10.38 4.60 -4.42
C LEU A 278 10.52 3.88 -3.07
N VAL A 279 10.44 4.58 -1.94
CA VAL A 279 10.45 3.97 -0.60
C VAL A 279 9.21 3.11 -0.36
N THR A 280 8.02 3.58 -0.77
CA THR A 280 6.78 2.78 -0.70
C THR A 280 6.92 1.46 -1.45
N LEU A 281 7.50 1.49 -2.65
CA LEU A 281 7.77 0.31 -3.47
C LEU A 281 8.81 -0.63 -2.85
N LEU A 282 9.86 -0.11 -2.21
CA LEU A 282 10.82 -0.95 -1.45
C LEU A 282 10.17 -1.68 -0.27
N GLU A 283 9.19 -1.06 0.38
CA GLU A 283 8.47 -1.67 1.50
C GLU A 283 7.36 -2.64 1.08
N ALA A 284 6.83 -2.51 -0.14
CA ALA A 284 5.76 -3.36 -0.68
C ALA A 284 6.11 -4.86 -0.68
N PHE A 285 7.39 -5.21 -0.80
CA PHE A 285 7.87 -6.59 -0.76
C PHE A 285 7.79 -7.27 0.63
N THR A 286 7.47 -6.53 1.71
CA THR A 286 7.49 -7.10 3.08
C THR A 286 6.15 -7.75 3.47
N GLU A 287 6.14 -9.08 3.66
CA GLU A 287 4.95 -9.95 3.82
C GLU A 287 4.05 -9.74 5.08
N LYS A 288 3.94 -8.53 5.64
CA LYS A 288 3.10 -8.27 6.83
C LYS A 288 2.18 -7.07 6.71
N LYS A 289 1.26 -7.14 5.74
CA LYS A 289 0.01 -6.36 5.68
C LYS A 289 -1.10 -7.27 5.17
N LYS A 290 -1.88 -7.89 6.06
CA LYS A 290 -2.93 -8.85 5.66
C LYS A 290 -4.34 -8.56 6.20
N GLU A 291 -4.47 -7.69 7.20
CA GLU A 291 -5.76 -7.33 7.80
C GLU A 291 -5.76 -5.83 8.19
N GLU A 292 -5.10 -5.42 9.30
CA GLU A 292 -5.23 -4.05 9.86
C GLU A 292 -4.69 -2.89 9.00
N GLU A 293 -3.78 -3.13 8.06
CA GLU A 293 -3.26 -2.08 7.16
C GLU A 293 -3.93 -2.06 5.78
N GLU A 294 -4.79 -3.04 5.45
CA GLU A 294 -5.52 -3.01 4.17
C GLU A 294 -6.48 -1.83 4.10
N GLU A 295 -7.10 -1.40 5.21
CA GLU A 295 -7.91 -0.16 5.22
C GLU A 295 -7.07 1.12 5.03
N ARG A 296 -5.85 1.17 5.59
CA ARG A 296 -5.05 2.42 5.62
C ARG A 296 -4.15 2.62 4.41
N ALA A 297 -3.56 1.55 3.88
CA ALA A 297 -2.76 1.62 2.66
C ALA A 297 -3.63 1.89 1.41
N PHE A 298 -4.91 1.47 1.44
CA PHE A 298 -5.84 1.61 0.33
C PHE A 298 -6.33 3.03 0.05
N ASP A 299 -6.13 4.03 0.91
CA ASP A 299 -6.54 5.41 0.57
C ASP A 299 -5.47 6.18 -0.25
N GLY A 300 -4.19 5.81 -0.12
CA GLY A 300 -3.09 6.39 -0.89
C GLY A 300 -2.84 5.67 -2.21
N GLY A 301 -2.46 4.38 -2.14
CA GLY A 301 -2.07 3.59 -3.31
C GLY A 301 -3.18 3.48 -4.36
N ARG A 302 -4.43 3.32 -3.91
CA ARG A 302 -5.62 3.21 -4.79
C ARG A 302 -5.87 4.45 -5.62
N LYS A 303 -5.51 5.66 -5.16
CA LYS A 303 -5.67 6.90 -5.97
C LYS A 303 -4.72 6.90 -7.16
N ARG A 304 -3.44 6.53 -6.95
CA ARG A 304 -2.47 6.35 -8.05
C ARG A 304 -2.86 5.18 -8.96
N LEU A 305 -3.24 4.04 -8.39
CA LEU A 305 -3.65 2.86 -9.16
C LEU A 305 -4.90 3.12 -10.01
N VAL A 306 -5.96 3.74 -9.46
CA VAL A 306 -7.17 4.08 -10.24
C VAL A 306 -6.88 5.12 -11.31
N ALA A 307 -5.98 6.10 -11.07
CA ALA A 307 -5.52 7.00 -12.12
C ALA A 307 -4.76 6.27 -13.25
N ALA A 308 -3.89 5.30 -12.91
CA ALA A 308 -3.22 4.45 -13.90
C ALA A 308 -4.21 3.60 -14.70
N ILE A 309 -5.22 3.02 -14.05
CA ILE A 309 -6.29 2.25 -14.69
C ILE A 309 -7.15 3.14 -15.60
N ALA A 310 -7.54 4.33 -15.15
CA ALA A 310 -8.31 5.29 -15.95
C ALA A 310 -7.53 5.72 -17.22
N TYR A 311 -6.22 5.97 -17.10
CA TYR A 311 -5.34 6.23 -18.24
C TYR A 311 -5.30 5.05 -19.23
N LEU A 312 -5.08 3.83 -18.73
CA LEU A 312 -5.05 2.63 -19.58
C LEU A 312 -6.41 2.32 -20.24
N ASN A 313 -7.52 2.68 -19.59
CA ASN A 313 -8.86 2.60 -20.16
C ASN A 313 -9.07 3.63 -21.29
N SER A 314 -8.66 4.89 -21.09
CA SER A 314 -8.70 5.92 -22.13
C SER A 314 -7.91 5.49 -23.37
N LEU A 315 -6.65 5.09 -23.16
CA LEU A 315 -5.77 4.60 -24.22
C LEU A 315 -6.33 3.36 -24.94
N SER A 316 -7.03 2.47 -24.23
CA SER A 316 -7.70 1.31 -24.83
C SER A 316 -8.90 1.71 -25.70
N SER A 317 -9.66 2.73 -25.28
CA SER A 317 -10.75 3.31 -26.08
C SER A 317 -10.22 4.05 -27.32
N GLU A 318 -9.14 4.81 -27.17
CA GLU A 318 -8.41 5.49 -28.25
C GLU A 318 -7.79 4.50 -29.26
N CYS A 319 -7.42 3.30 -28.83
CA CYS A 319 -6.96 2.20 -29.70
C CYS A 319 -8.09 1.37 -30.34
N GLY A 320 -9.36 1.71 -30.13
CA GLY A 320 -10.51 1.01 -30.74
C GLY A 320 -10.84 -0.35 -30.13
N VAL A 321 -10.60 -0.56 -28.83
CA VAL A 321 -10.99 -1.79 -28.11
C VAL A 321 -12.50 -1.81 -27.87
N LYS A 322 -13.24 -2.27 -28.89
CA LYS A 322 -14.72 -2.35 -28.95
C LYS A 322 -15.35 -3.43 -28.04
N GLU A 323 -14.85 -3.61 -26.83
CA GLU A 323 -15.60 -4.31 -25.79
C GLU A 323 -16.80 -3.44 -25.35
N LYS A 324 -17.89 -4.08 -24.89
CA LYS A 324 -18.99 -3.34 -24.25
C LYS A 324 -18.57 -2.95 -22.83
N TRP A 325 -17.81 -1.86 -22.72
CA TRP A 325 -17.44 -1.25 -21.45
C TRP A 325 -18.68 -0.76 -20.70
N LYS A 326 -19.34 -1.67 -19.96
CA LYS A 326 -20.34 -1.33 -18.94
C LYS A 326 -19.71 -0.36 -17.93
N ASN A 327 -20.54 0.45 -17.28
CA ASN A 327 -20.24 1.72 -16.59
C ASN A 327 -18.93 1.83 -15.78
N ALA A 328 -18.36 0.72 -15.27
CA ALA A 328 -17.11 0.67 -14.50
C ALA A 328 -15.94 1.51 -15.05
N GLY A 329 -15.81 1.66 -16.38
CA GLY A 329 -14.77 2.54 -16.97
C GLY A 329 -15.05 4.03 -16.75
N LEU A 330 -16.33 4.44 -16.81
CA LEU A 330 -16.79 5.77 -16.44
C LEU A 330 -16.71 5.96 -14.92
N ASP A 331 -17.10 4.96 -14.13
CA ASP A 331 -17.05 4.98 -12.66
C ASP A 331 -15.60 5.16 -12.15
N ALA A 332 -14.63 4.48 -12.74
CA ALA A 332 -13.21 4.64 -12.42
C ALA A 332 -12.69 6.04 -12.79
N SER A 333 -13.17 6.60 -13.90
CA SER A 333 -12.83 7.97 -14.34
C SER A 333 -13.45 9.02 -13.40
N LEU A 334 -14.74 8.87 -13.06
CA LEU A 334 -15.45 9.69 -12.08
C LEU A 334 -14.84 9.58 -10.68
N PHE A 335 -14.36 8.40 -10.28
CA PHE A 335 -13.60 8.26 -9.03
C PHE A 335 -12.28 9.03 -9.09
N ALA A 336 -11.53 8.95 -10.19
CA ALA A 336 -10.30 9.73 -10.37
C ALA A 336 -10.59 11.25 -10.31
N PHE A 337 -11.59 11.75 -11.04
CA PHE A 337 -11.97 13.17 -11.01
C PHE A 337 -12.47 13.62 -9.63
N THR A 338 -13.39 12.90 -8.98
CA THR A 338 -13.87 13.27 -7.64
C THR A 338 -12.80 13.11 -6.55
N ALA A 339 -11.79 12.25 -6.73
CA ALA A 339 -10.62 12.17 -5.86
C ALA A 339 -9.65 13.36 -6.07
N LEU A 340 -9.60 13.94 -7.27
CA LEU A 340 -8.84 15.17 -7.55
C LEU A 340 -9.51 16.43 -6.97
N GLU A 341 -10.82 16.38 -6.70
CA GLU A 341 -11.60 17.45 -6.05
C GLU A 341 -11.66 17.35 -4.52
N ARG A 342 -11.80 16.13 -3.95
CA ARG A 342 -12.04 15.92 -2.50
C ARG A 342 -10.82 16.15 -1.57
N ALA A 343 -9.78 16.85 -2.01
CA ALA A 343 -8.51 16.97 -1.29
C ALA A 343 -8.51 17.97 -0.10
N ASP A 344 -9.56 18.79 0.04
CA ASP A 344 -9.58 19.98 0.93
C ASP A 344 -9.57 19.71 2.45
N GLY A 345 -9.50 18.44 2.89
CA GLY A 345 -9.46 18.07 4.31
C GLY A 345 -8.08 18.13 4.99
N SER A 346 -7.00 18.39 4.25
CA SER A 346 -5.61 18.21 4.72
C SER A 346 -4.77 19.49 4.59
N VAL A 347 -3.87 19.73 5.56
CA VAL A 347 -2.89 20.83 5.49
C VAL A 347 -1.83 20.51 4.43
N MET A 348 -2.00 21.11 3.26
CA MET A 348 -1.16 21.02 2.06
C MET A 348 0.32 21.34 2.32
N ASP A 349 1.21 20.69 1.57
CA ASP A 349 2.62 21.08 1.49
C ASP A 349 2.83 22.21 0.48
N VAL A 350 2.70 23.46 0.91
CA VAL A 350 2.91 24.64 0.04
C VAL A 350 4.31 24.75 -0.60
N TYR A 351 5.28 23.92 -0.21
CA TYR A 351 6.61 23.90 -0.83
C TYR A 351 6.74 22.84 -1.93
N ARG A 352 5.96 21.74 -1.89
CA ARG A 352 5.97 20.66 -2.91
C ARG A 352 4.70 20.59 -3.77
N GLU A 353 3.58 21.10 -3.27
CA GLU A 353 2.24 21.02 -3.86
C GLU A 353 1.70 22.43 -4.19
N THR A 354 0.85 22.54 -5.21
CA THR A 354 0.11 23.77 -5.55
C THR A 354 -1.40 23.53 -5.50
N SER A 355 -2.13 24.44 -4.85
CA SER A 355 -3.58 24.35 -4.69
C SER A 355 -4.28 24.71 -6.01
N ARG A 356 -4.88 23.70 -6.66
CA ARG A 356 -5.66 23.89 -7.90
C ARG A 356 -6.78 24.90 -7.73
N VAL A 357 -7.46 24.89 -6.57
CA VAL A 357 -8.56 25.81 -6.26
C VAL A 357 -8.06 27.25 -6.15
N GLN A 358 -6.99 27.50 -5.39
CA GLN A 358 -6.42 28.85 -5.27
C GLN A 358 -5.77 29.32 -6.58
N MET A 359 -5.13 28.41 -7.33
CA MET A 359 -4.50 28.73 -8.61
C MET A 359 -5.55 29.10 -9.67
N LYS A 360 -6.70 28.42 -9.71
CA LYS A 360 -7.81 28.80 -10.61
C LYS A 360 -8.28 30.23 -10.34
N VAL A 361 -8.54 30.57 -9.08
CA VAL A 361 -8.98 31.93 -8.71
C VAL A 361 -7.92 32.97 -9.06
N ALA A 362 -6.63 32.68 -8.81
CA ALA A 362 -5.55 33.59 -9.18
C ALA A 362 -5.37 33.73 -10.71
N ILE A 363 -5.67 32.70 -11.51
CA ILE A 363 -5.71 32.80 -12.98
C ILE A 363 -6.86 33.73 -13.40
N GLU A 364 -8.07 33.53 -12.89
CA GLU A 364 -9.24 34.40 -13.18
C GLU A 364 -9.02 35.88 -12.75
N GLU A 365 -8.16 36.13 -11.76
CA GLU A 365 -7.75 37.49 -11.35
C GLU A 365 -6.62 38.05 -12.24
N CYS A 366 -5.63 37.22 -12.60
CA CYS A 366 -4.54 37.59 -13.51
C CYS A 366 -5.03 37.88 -14.94
N GLU A 367 -6.05 37.18 -15.43
CA GLU A 367 -6.68 37.44 -16.73
C GLU A 367 -7.27 38.87 -16.79
N ARG A 368 -8.01 39.28 -15.76
CA ARG A 368 -8.56 40.65 -15.64
C ARG A 368 -7.46 41.70 -15.53
N LEU A 369 -6.35 41.38 -14.87
CA LEU A 369 -5.18 42.26 -14.83
C LEU A 369 -4.52 42.37 -16.20
N LYS A 370 -4.39 41.26 -16.95
CA LYS A 370 -3.86 41.26 -18.31
C LYS A 370 -4.72 42.08 -19.25
N GLU A 371 -6.03 41.83 -19.34
CA GLU A 371 -6.97 42.60 -20.18
C GLU A 371 -6.80 44.10 -19.97
N LYS A 372 -6.84 44.56 -18.70
CA LYS A 372 -6.70 45.97 -18.37
C LYS A 372 -5.28 46.51 -18.65
N THR A 373 -4.24 45.70 -18.47
CA THR A 373 -2.86 46.10 -18.78
C THR A 373 -2.64 46.21 -20.30
N GLU A 374 -3.27 45.37 -21.10
CA GLU A 374 -3.24 45.46 -22.58
C GLU A 374 -3.98 46.71 -23.07
N GLU A 375 -5.14 47.04 -22.50
CA GLU A 375 -5.84 48.31 -22.70
C GLU A 375 -4.99 49.55 -22.39
N LEU A 376 -4.07 49.48 -21.43
CA LEU A 376 -3.13 50.56 -21.11
C LEU A 376 -1.93 50.54 -22.05
N ARG A 377 -1.42 49.36 -22.42
CA ARG A 377 -0.28 49.18 -23.35
C ARG A 377 -0.58 49.73 -24.75
N GLU A 378 -1.82 49.62 -25.23
CA GLU A 378 -2.24 50.28 -26.49
C GLU A 378 -2.14 51.81 -26.44
N LYS A 379 -2.39 52.40 -25.26
CA LYS A 379 -2.41 53.86 -25.03
C LYS A 379 -1.01 54.41 -24.71
N TRP A 380 -0.16 53.60 -24.07
CA TRP A 380 1.21 53.95 -23.66
C TRP A 380 2.24 52.85 -24.00
N PRO A 381 2.46 52.51 -25.29
CA PRO A 381 3.39 51.45 -25.70
C PRO A 381 4.86 51.75 -25.37
N GLU A 382 5.19 53.02 -25.09
CA GLU A 382 6.51 53.49 -24.68
C GLU A 382 6.91 53.03 -23.26
N ILE A 383 5.96 52.58 -22.43
CA ILE A 383 6.17 52.36 -20.98
C ILE A 383 6.42 50.87 -20.69
N GLN A 384 7.69 50.55 -20.40
CA GLN A 384 8.18 49.17 -20.26
C GLN A 384 7.48 48.35 -19.15
N SER A 385 7.03 48.96 -18.05
CA SER A 385 6.39 48.22 -16.96
C SER A 385 5.08 47.53 -17.40
N LEU A 386 4.30 48.13 -18.31
CA LEU A 386 3.09 47.51 -18.85
C LEU A 386 3.40 46.21 -19.61
N SER A 387 4.55 46.13 -20.29
CA SER A 387 5.02 44.88 -20.91
C SER A 387 5.50 43.89 -19.85
N LEU A 388 6.30 44.34 -18.87
CA LEU A 388 6.85 43.47 -17.82
C LEU A 388 5.78 42.83 -16.91
N ILE A 389 4.65 43.51 -16.69
CA ILE A 389 3.46 42.96 -16.02
C ILE A 389 2.89 41.79 -16.83
N ILE A 390 2.75 41.95 -18.15
CA ILE A 390 2.22 40.90 -19.03
C ILE A 390 3.21 39.73 -19.13
N ASP A 391 4.50 40.00 -19.31
CA ASP A 391 5.57 38.98 -19.29
C ASP A 391 5.57 38.19 -17.97
N ALA A 392 5.27 38.85 -16.83
CA ALA A 392 5.17 38.21 -15.52
C ALA A 392 3.89 37.36 -15.36
N ILE A 393 2.75 37.81 -15.89
CA ILE A 393 1.50 37.06 -15.92
C ILE A 393 1.63 35.82 -16.82
N GLU A 394 2.18 35.96 -18.03
CA GLU A 394 2.42 34.84 -18.94
C GLU A 394 3.43 33.86 -18.34
N SER A 395 4.50 34.33 -17.70
CA SER A 395 5.42 33.47 -16.95
C SER A 395 4.75 32.69 -15.81
N LEU A 396 3.70 33.22 -15.20
CA LEU A 396 2.89 32.50 -14.20
C LEU A 396 1.95 31.48 -14.86
N MET A 397 1.31 31.81 -15.98
CA MET A 397 0.43 30.90 -16.73
C MET A 397 1.17 29.71 -17.35
N ASP A 398 2.39 29.92 -17.85
CA ASP A 398 3.27 28.87 -18.41
C ASP A 398 3.88 27.93 -17.34
N SER A 399 3.60 28.15 -16.04
CA SER A 399 4.22 27.39 -14.96
C SER A 399 3.49 26.08 -14.66
N SER A 400 4.23 24.96 -14.72
CA SER A 400 3.71 23.66 -14.29
C SER A 400 3.23 23.69 -12.83
N LEU A 401 2.04 23.14 -12.57
CA LEU A 401 1.48 22.96 -11.22
C LEU A 401 2.31 22.03 -10.32
N SER A 402 3.35 21.39 -10.85
CA SER A 402 4.34 20.63 -10.06
C SER A 402 5.37 21.51 -9.35
N ILE A 403 5.45 22.81 -9.64
CA ILE A 403 6.21 23.74 -8.78
C ILE A 403 5.31 24.14 -7.60
N GLY A 404 5.82 24.02 -6.37
CA GLY A 404 5.02 24.23 -5.16
C GLY A 404 4.48 25.65 -5.00
N GLN A 405 3.39 25.79 -4.21
CA GLN A 405 2.61 27.01 -4.05
C GLN A 405 3.44 28.25 -3.69
N MET A 406 4.55 28.10 -2.96
CA MET A 406 5.44 29.23 -2.63
C MET A 406 6.25 29.74 -3.83
N ARG A 407 6.61 28.90 -4.80
CA ARG A 407 7.18 29.35 -6.08
C ARG A 407 6.15 30.05 -6.97
N MET A 408 4.88 29.63 -6.89
CA MET A 408 3.78 30.39 -7.49
C MET A 408 3.61 31.74 -6.78
N ALA A 409 3.79 31.80 -5.45
CA ALA A 409 3.76 33.03 -4.68
C ALA A 409 4.88 34.00 -5.07
N GLU A 410 6.10 33.52 -5.35
CA GLU A 410 7.21 34.34 -5.86
C GLU A 410 6.89 34.96 -7.24
N LYS A 411 6.23 34.21 -8.13
CA LYS A 411 5.74 34.71 -9.42
C LYS A 411 4.63 35.75 -9.25
N LEU A 412 3.70 35.51 -8.32
CA LEU A 412 2.64 36.47 -7.96
C LEU A 412 3.23 37.75 -7.34
N GLU A 413 4.22 37.63 -6.45
CA GLU A 413 4.97 38.77 -5.89
C GLU A 413 5.57 39.63 -7.02
N LYS A 414 6.20 39.01 -8.04
CA LYS A 414 6.73 39.75 -9.19
C LYS A 414 5.65 40.52 -9.95
N ILE A 415 4.50 39.91 -10.24
CA ILE A 415 3.40 40.59 -10.96
C ILE A 415 2.94 41.85 -10.22
N ILE A 416 2.83 41.78 -8.90
CA ILE A 416 2.42 42.92 -8.07
C ILE A 416 3.55 43.96 -7.99
N GLU A 417 4.83 43.56 -7.92
CA GLU A 417 5.98 44.50 -7.93
C GLU A 417 6.08 45.30 -9.24
N GLU A 418 6.00 44.65 -10.41
CA GLU A 418 6.03 45.35 -11.71
C GLU A 418 4.81 46.27 -11.88
N SER A 419 3.67 45.90 -11.29
CA SER A 419 2.46 46.73 -11.25
C SER A 419 2.57 47.92 -10.29
N GLU A 420 3.30 47.78 -9.18
CA GLU A 420 3.61 48.90 -8.29
C GLU A 420 4.58 49.91 -8.92
N GLU A 421 5.43 49.51 -9.88
CA GLU A 421 6.18 50.46 -10.72
C GLU A 421 5.27 51.24 -11.69
N TRP A 422 4.18 50.65 -12.19
CA TRP A 422 3.16 51.39 -12.96
C TRP A 422 2.40 52.40 -12.08
N GLU A 423 1.95 52.01 -10.88
CA GLU A 423 1.17 52.90 -9.99
C GLU A 423 1.96 54.15 -9.53
N LYS A 424 3.30 54.14 -9.58
CA LYS A 424 4.14 55.33 -9.33
C LYS A 424 4.07 56.37 -10.44
N LEU A 425 3.64 55.97 -11.64
CA LEU A 425 3.57 56.80 -12.85
C LEU A 425 2.12 57.10 -13.29
N ALA A 426 1.18 56.23 -12.93
CA ALA A 426 -0.22 56.30 -13.32
C ALA A 426 -0.96 57.52 -12.74
N ASP A 427 -2.00 57.97 -13.45
CA ASP A 427 -3.01 58.86 -12.86
C ASP A 427 -4.16 58.06 -12.22
N ARG A 428 -5.08 58.76 -11.54
CA ARG A 428 -6.22 58.13 -10.85
C ARG A 428 -7.27 57.52 -11.79
N ALA A 429 -7.24 57.80 -13.09
CA ALA A 429 -8.15 57.20 -14.07
C ALA A 429 -7.57 55.90 -14.66
N HIS A 430 -6.24 55.78 -14.71
CA HIS A 430 -5.52 54.67 -15.33
C HIS A 430 -4.81 53.73 -14.33
N SER A 431 -5.10 53.90 -13.04
CA SER A 431 -4.65 53.03 -11.95
C SER A 431 -5.19 51.59 -12.07
N LEU A 432 -4.32 50.61 -11.82
CA LEU A 432 -4.58 49.18 -11.76
C LEU A 432 -5.02 48.69 -10.36
N GLU A 433 -4.90 49.51 -9.32
CA GLU A 433 -5.14 49.15 -7.89
C GLU A 433 -6.44 48.35 -7.66
N ALA A 434 -7.55 48.72 -8.33
CA ALA A 434 -8.84 48.04 -8.21
C ALA A 434 -8.86 46.58 -8.71
N VAL A 435 -7.94 46.19 -9.59
CA VAL A 435 -7.75 44.82 -10.10
C VAL A 435 -6.62 44.10 -9.37
N LEU A 436 -5.71 44.85 -8.75
CA LEU A 436 -4.54 44.36 -8.05
C LEU A 436 -4.78 44.07 -6.55
N SER A 437 -5.76 44.71 -5.91
CA SER A 437 -6.13 44.41 -4.51
C SER A 437 -6.49 42.92 -4.26
N PRO A 438 -7.30 42.24 -5.12
CA PRO A 438 -7.56 40.80 -4.98
C PRO A 438 -6.28 39.96 -5.00
N LEU A 439 -5.35 40.27 -5.91
CA LEU A 439 -4.07 39.56 -6.04
C LEU A 439 -3.17 39.74 -4.79
N ARG A 440 -3.15 40.94 -4.19
CA ARG A 440 -2.51 41.16 -2.88
C ARG A 440 -3.17 40.32 -1.76
N GLU A 441 -4.50 40.21 -1.76
CA GLU A 441 -5.22 39.35 -0.81
C GLU A 441 -4.96 37.85 -1.02
N ARG A 442 -4.87 37.38 -2.28
CA ARG A 442 -4.46 36.00 -2.61
C ARG A 442 -3.05 35.71 -2.11
N LEU A 443 -2.08 36.60 -2.36
CA LEU A 443 -0.71 36.47 -1.86
C LEU A 443 -0.68 36.34 -0.33
N VAL A 444 -1.41 37.21 0.39
CA VAL A 444 -1.52 37.13 1.85
C VAL A 444 -2.16 35.82 2.31
N GLU A 445 -3.17 35.29 1.60
CA GLU A 445 -3.75 33.98 1.91
C GLU A 445 -2.75 32.82 1.66
N TRP A 446 -1.97 32.89 0.58
CA TRP A 446 -0.95 31.87 0.28
C TRP A 446 0.13 31.83 1.36
N LYS A 447 0.54 32.99 1.89
CA LYS A 447 1.46 33.08 3.04
C LYS A 447 0.82 32.65 4.37
N LYS A 448 -0.53 32.68 4.53
CA LYS A 448 -1.20 32.01 5.67
C LYS A 448 -1.15 30.49 5.55
N MET A 449 -1.36 29.94 4.34
CA MET A 449 -1.18 28.50 4.10
C MET A 449 0.25 28.05 4.43
N GLU A 450 1.25 28.90 4.19
CA GLU A 450 2.64 28.70 4.61
C GLU A 450 2.78 28.52 6.14
N ILE A 451 2.23 29.45 6.94
CA ILE A 451 2.23 29.35 8.42
C ILE A 451 1.54 28.06 8.89
N LEU A 452 0.43 27.66 8.25
CA LEU A 452 -0.27 26.42 8.59
C LEU A 452 0.59 25.18 8.30
N CYS A 453 1.31 25.16 7.17
CA CYS A 453 2.22 24.09 6.76
C CYS A 453 3.35 23.86 7.78
N TRP A 454 3.88 24.91 8.43
CA TRP A 454 4.98 24.79 9.41
C TRP A 454 4.66 23.86 10.60
N ASN A 455 3.39 23.67 10.96
CA ASN A 455 2.97 22.70 11.98
C ASN A 455 3.36 21.25 11.64
N ARG A 456 3.49 20.92 10.35
CA ARG A 456 3.90 19.59 9.85
C ARG A 456 5.40 19.50 9.53
N LEU A 457 6.15 20.61 9.57
CA LEU A 457 7.54 20.68 9.11
C LEU A 457 8.50 19.77 9.90
N VAL A 458 8.33 19.66 11.22
CA VAL A 458 9.14 18.77 12.08
C VAL A 458 8.94 17.30 11.70
N HIS A 459 7.69 16.90 11.47
CA HIS A 459 7.35 15.55 11.00
C HIS A 459 7.89 15.30 9.58
N ARG A 460 7.80 16.29 8.68
CA ARG A 460 8.35 16.17 7.32
C ARG A 460 9.85 15.98 7.33
N VAL A 461 10.61 16.82 8.05
CA VAL A 461 12.07 16.68 8.13
C VAL A 461 12.48 15.32 8.69
N LYS A 462 11.72 14.75 9.63
CA LYS A 462 11.93 13.38 10.09
C LYS A 462 11.68 12.37 8.96
N LYS A 463 10.54 12.47 8.25
CA LYS A 463 10.21 11.62 7.10
C LYS A 463 11.27 11.71 5.99
N ASP A 464 11.68 12.92 5.60
CA ASP A 464 12.72 13.17 4.59
C ASP A 464 14.05 12.49 4.98
N CYS A 465 14.43 12.53 6.27
CA CYS A 465 15.62 11.85 6.76
C CYS A 465 15.47 10.32 6.79
N GLU A 466 14.29 9.79 7.10
CA GLU A 466 13.99 8.36 7.01
C GLU A 466 14.00 7.89 5.54
N GLU A 467 13.33 8.59 4.63
CA GLU A 467 13.32 8.31 3.18
C GLU A 467 14.73 8.37 2.58
N THR A 468 15.51 9.41 2.89
CA THR A 468 16.93 9.51 2.48
C THR A 468 17.72 8.29 2.94
N ALA A 469 17.56 7.85 4.20
CA ALA A 469 18.27 6.69 4.72
C ALA A 469 17.80 5.38 4.07
N ALA A 470 16.51 5.24 3.75
CA ALA A 470 16.01 4.10 2.99
C ALA A 470 16.68 3.99 1.62
N LEU A 471 16.82 5.12 0.91
CA LEU A 471 17.33 5.17 -0.46
C LEU A 471 18.87 5.15 -0.56
N VAL A 472 19.59 5.63 0.46
CA VAL A 472 21.07 5.50 0.52
C VAL A 472 21.51 4.04 0.75
N ALA A 473 20.61 3.15 1.19
CA ALA A 473 20.92 1.73 1.39
C ALA A 473 21.19 0.92 0.10
N TYR A 474 21.05 1.52 -1.10
CA TYR A 474 21.17 0.83 -2.40
C TYR A 474 22.38 -0.13 -2.53
N PRO A 475 23.61 0.21 -2.13
CA PRO A 475 24.77 -0.69 -2.28
C PRO A 475 24.63 -2.02 -1.52
N LEU A 476 23.88 -2.04 -0.42
CA LEU A 476 23.63 -3.26 0.37
C LEU A 476 22.72 -4.24 -0.39
N PHE A 477 21.72 -3.71 -1.12
CA PHE A 477 20.84 -4.48 -2.00
C PHE A 477 21.56 -4.88 -3.29
N GLU A 478 22.42 -4.02 -3.82
CA GLU A 478 23.21 -4.28 -5.04
C GLU A 478 24.24 -5.42 -4.83
N VAL A 479 24.77 -5.60 -3.61
CA VAL A 479 25.59 -6.78 -3.25
C VAL A 479 24.75 -8.05 -3.10
N LEU A 480 23.55 -8.00 -2.51
CA LEU A 480 22.66 -9.17 -2.40
C LEU A 480 22.37 -9.83 -3.76
N LEU A 481 22.23 -9.01 -4.81
CA LEU A 481 21.93 -9.42 -6.18
C LEU A 481 23.14 -9.85 -7.01
N LYS A 482 24.36 -9.84 -6.45
CA LYS A 482 25.56 -10.38 -7.11
C LYS A 482 25.71 -11.87 -6.82
N GLU A 483 26.03 -12.66 -7.85
CA GLU A 483 26.18 -14.12 -7.71
C GLU A 483 27.41 -14.48 -6.85
N ASP A 484 28.54 -13.79 -7.03
CA ASP A 484 29.78 -13.98 -6.25
C ASP A 484 29.73 -13.44 -4.80
N SER A 485 28.57 -13.02 -4.29
CA SER A 485 28.45 -12.45 -2.94
C SER A 485 28.45 -13.52 -1.85
N SER A 486 29.22 -13.30 -0.78
CA SER A 486 29.17 -14.16 0.40
C SER A 486 27.97 -13.81 1.28
N ASP A 487 27.20 -14.84 1.68
CA ASP A 487 26.11 -14.71 2.66
C ASP A 487 26.59 -14.03 3.96
N GLU A 488 27.78 -14.40 4.45
CA GLU A 488 28.40 -13.79 5.62
C GLU A 488 28.73 -12.31 5.39
N SER A 489 29.20 -11.92 4.20
CA SER A 489 29.51 -10.51 3.92
C SER A 489 28.25 -9.65 3.79
N ILE A 490 27.17 -10.16 3.19
CA ILE A 490 25.87 -9.46 3.15
C ILE A 490 25.35 -9.20 4.57
N VAL A 491 25.38 -10.22 5.42
CA VAL A 491 24.89 -10.13 6.81
C VAL A 491 25.79 -9.22 7.66
N ALA A 492 27.10 -9.24 7.45
CA ALA A 492 28.03 -8.32 8.10
C ALA A 492 27.79 -6.86 7.67
N MET A 493 27.62 -6.59 6.37
CA MET A 493 27.31 -5.25 5.87
C MET A 493 25.96 -4.73 6.39
N ALA A 494 24.95 -5.59 6.50
CA ALA A 494 23.65 -5.22 7.07
C ALA A 494 23.72 -4.91 8.58
N ALA A 495 24.54 -5.64 9.32
CA ALA A 495 24.80 -5.35 10.74
C ALA A 495 25.58 -4.04 10.93
N ASP A 496 26.60 -3.79 10.09
CA ASP A 496 27.37 -2.54 10.09
C ASP A 496 26.49 -1.33 9.76
N TRP A 497 25.65 -1.45 8.72
CA TRP A 497 24.69 -0.43 8.28
C TRP A 497 23.77 0.04 9.41
N ILE A 498 23.20 -0.88 10.19
CA ILE A 498 22.39 -0.54 11.37
C ILE A 498 23.27 0.03 12.49
N SER A 499 24.52 -0.45 12.65
CA SER A 499 25.39 0.01 13.73
C SER A 499 25.82 1.48 13.62
N HIS A 500 25.94 1.98 12.39
CA HIS A 500 26.23 3.37 12.05
C HIS A 500 24.98 4.27 11.95
N ALA A 501 23.85 3.85 12.52
CA ALA A 501 22.63 4.64 12.57
C ALA A 501 22.76 5.90 13.47
N SER A 502 22.06 6.94 13.06
CA SER A 502 21.73 8.09 13.90
C SER A 502 20.45 7.83 14.71
N LEU A 503 20.09 8.74 15.63
CA LEU A 503 18.82 8.63 16.36
C LEU A 503 17.60 8.80 15.45
N ILE A 504 17.70 9.63 14.40
CA ILE A 504 16.57 9.96 13.51
C ILE A 504 16.29 8.89 12.45
N ASP A 505 17.33 8.24 11.89
CA ASP A 505 17.18 7.24 10.81
C ASP A 505 17.17 5.77 11.28
N PHE A 506 17.46 5.49 12.55
CA PHE A 506 17.55 4.13 13.10
C PHE A 506 16.35 3.22 12.78
N ASN A 507 15.11 3.74 12.92
CA ASN A 507 13.91 2.96 12.62
C ASN A 507 13.88 2.54 11.14
N GLN A 508 14.30 3.42 10.23
CA GLN A 508 14.33 3.11 8.82
C GLN A 508 15.52 2.25 8.42
N ARG A 509 16.68 2.32 9.10
CA ARG A 509 17.76 1.33 8.87
C ARG A 509 17.37 -0.09 9.25
N LEU A 510 16.61 -0.26 10.34
CA LEU A 510 15.99 -1.55 10.66
C LEU A 510 15.02 -1.99 9.53
N ARG A 511 14.23 -1.05 9.00
CA ARG A 511 13.27 -1.31 7.91
C ARG A 511 13.96 -1.69 6.61
N SER A 512 15.04 -1.00 6.21
CA SER A 512 15.88 -1.36 5.06
C SER A 512 16.37 -2.81 5.14
N VAL A 513 16.80 -3.28 6.32
CA VAL A 513 17.28 -4.67 6.47
C VAL A 513 16.12 -5.69 6.50
N GLN A 514 14.90 -5.30 6.89
CA GLN A 514 13.70 -6.11 6.67
C GLN A 514 13.36 -6.23 5.17
N CYS A 515 13.42 -5.12 4.41
CA CYS A 515 13.21 -5.15 2.96
C CYS A 515 14.30 -5.95 2.24
N LEU A 516 15.56 -5.87 2.71
CA LEU A 516 16.67 -6.69 2.22
C LEU A 516 16.43 -8.19 2.47
N ALA A 517 15.86 -8.56 3.62
CA ALA A 517 15.47 -9.94 3.89
C ALA A 517 14.36 -10.41 2.94
N ALA A 518 13.34 -9.58 2.70
CA ALA A 518 12.29 -9.89 1.72
C ALA A 518 12.83 -10.01 0.29
N TRP A 519 13.80 -9.17 -0.11
CA TRP A 519 14.49 -9.31 -1.40
C TRP A 519 15.33 -10.59 -1.46
N ALA A 520 15.94 -11.00 -0.35
CA ALA A 520 16.65 -12.27 -0.26
C ALA A 520 15.68 -13.47 -0.42
N HIS A 521 14.46 -13.38 0.10
CA HIS A 521 13.40 -14.36 -0.13
C HIS A 521 13.02 -14.47 -1.62
N VAL A 522 12.73 -13.34 -2.29
CA VAL A 522 12.38 -13.29 -3.73
C VAL A 522 13.49 -13.87 -4.62
N VAL A 523 14.76 -13.74 -4.20
CA VAL A 523 15.95 -14.27 -4.90
C VAL A 523 16.35 -15.67 -4.38
N ASN A 524 15.50 -16.34 -3.60
CA ASN A 524 15.69 -17.69 -3.05
C ASN A 524 16.92 -17.87 -2.12
N LYS A 525 17.46 -16.77 -1.57
CA LYS A 525 18.53 -16.77 -0.55
C LYS A 525 17.95 -16.83 0.88
N CYS A 526 17.11 -17.83 1.17
CA CYS A 526 16.36 -17.93 2.44
C CYS A 526 17.26 -18.01 3.69
N VAL A 527 18.49 -18.54 3.56
CA VAL A 527 19.48 -18.56 4.65
C VAL A 527 19.98 -17.13 4.99
N VAL A 528 20.06 -16.25 3.99
CA VAL A 528 20.40 -14.83 4.18
C VAL A 528 19.20 -14.10 4.79
N GLU A 529 17.99 -14.31 4.27
CA GLU A 529 16.74 -13.80 4.86
C GLU A 529 16.67 -14.09 6.37
N GLU A 530 16.82 -15.36 6.77
CA GLU A 530 16.80 -15.73 8.19
C GLU A 530 17.89 -15.01 9.00
N LYS A 531 19.14 -14.99 8.52
CA LYS A 531 20.24 -14.28 9.20
C LYS A 531 19.95 -12.79 9.35
N LEU A 532 19.44 -12.12 8.32
CA LEU A 532 19.10 -10.70 8.31
C LEU A 532 17.95 -10.36 9.28
N LEU A 533 16.89 -11.16 9.31
CA LEU A 533 15.80 -10.98 10.27
C LEU A 533 16.28 -11.13 11.71
N ARG A 534 17.21 -12.06 11.99
CA ARG A 534 17.82 -12.23 13.33
C ARG A 534 18.67 -11.02 13.72
N VAL A 535 19.43 -10.43 12.80
CA VAL A 535 20.16 -9.16 12.98
C VAL A 535 19.19 -8.01 13.31
N VAL A 536 18.08 -7.87 12.57
CA VAL A 536 17.02 -6.89 12.88
C VAL A 536 16.42 -7.15 14.27
N GLY A 537 16.21 -8.41 14.66
CA GLY A 537 15.77 -8.80 15.99
C GLY A 537 16.76 -8.41 17.09
N TYR A 538 18.08 -8.55 16.85
CA TYR A 538 19.11 -8.10 17.78
C TYR A 538 19.12 -6.58 17.95
N PHE A 539 19.15 -5.80 16.86
CA PHE A 539 19.18 -4.33 16.99
C PHE A 539 17.82 -3.75 17.44
N GLY A 540 16.70 -4.41 17.15
CA GLY A 540 15.36 -3.99 17.57
C GLY A 540 15.20 -3.74 19.08
N GLN A 541 16.03 -4.36 19.92
CA GLN A 541 16.07 -4.11 21.37
C GLN A 541 16.38 -2.64 21.75
N PHE A 542 17.04 -1.88 20.88
CA PHE A 542 17.35 -0.47 21.11
C PHE A 542 16.18 0.48 20.80
N ARG A 543 15.14 0.02 20.08
CA ARG A 543 14.08 0.88 19.51
C ARG A 543 13.38 1.75 20.55
N ALA A 544 13.09 1.21 21.74
CA ALA A 544 12.48 1.98 22.83
C ALA A 544 13.39 3.10 23.35
N LYS A 545 14.70 2.84 23.50
CA LYS A 545 15.69 3.83 23.96
C LYS A 545 15.95 4.91 22.91
N VAL A 546 16.09 4.52 21.64
CA VAL A 546 16.31 5.45 20.53
C VAL A 546 15.09 6.36 20.35
N ASN A 547 13.87 5.81 20.37
CA ASN A 547 12.65 6.60 20.26
C ASN A 547 12.46 7.56 21.43
N ALA A 548 12.88 7.19 22.65
CA ALA A 548 12.87 8.11 23.80
C ALA A 548 13.88 9.26 23.62
N ALA A 549 15.14 8.95 23.28
CA ALA A 549 16.17 9.96 23.05
C ALA A 549 15.83 10.91 21.87
N LEU A 550 15.26 10.38 20.78
CA LEU A 550 14.76 11.19 19.67
C LEU A 550 13.57 12.06 20.10
N LYS A 551 12.67 11.55 20.95
CA LYS A 551 11.56 12.34 21.48
C LYS A 551 12.07 13.51 22.33
N ASP A 552 13.06 13.30 23.19
CA ASP A 552 13.64 14.37 24.03
C ASP A 552 14.26 15.52 23.20
N ILE A 553 14.65 15.25 21.95
CA ILE A 553 15.10 16.25 20.95
C ILE A 553 13.92 16.90 20.22
N VAL A 554 12.94 16.10 19.79
CA VAL A 554 11.80 16.54 18.98
C VAL A 554 10.79 17.37 19.79
N ASP A 555 10.42 16.94 21.00
CA ASP A 555 9.41 17.58 21.85
C ASP A 555 9.71 19.09 22.10
N PRO A 556 10.95 19.50 22.45
CA PRO A 556 11.31 20.92 22.56
C PRO A 556 11.22 21.69 21.24
N ILE A 557 11.60 21.07 20.11
CA ILE A 557 11.61 21.71 18.79
C ILE A 557 10.17 21.90 18.29
N GLU A 558 9.27 20.94 18.51
CA GLU A 558 7.84 21.12 18.23
C GLU A 558 7.21 22.27 19.03
N ARG A 559 7.59 22.43 20.31
CA ARG A 559 7.07 23.53 21.15
C ARG A 559 7.52 24.89 20.58
N LEU A 560 8.79 25.03 20.22
CA LEU A 560 9.32 26.22 19.56
C LEU A 560 8.64 26.49 18.20
N MET A 561 8.36 25.44 17.42
CA MET A 561 7.63 25.54 16.15
C MET A 561 6.20 26.06 16.37
N LYS A 562 5.49 25.51 17.36
CA LYS A 562 4.11 25.91 17.73
C LYS A 562 4.04 27.34 18.29
N ASP A 563 5.05 27.76 19.07
CA ASP A 563 5.17 29.15 19.53
C ASP A 563 5.47 30.11 18.35
N LEU A 564 6.33 29.73 17.41
CA LEU A 564 6.60 30.53 16.19
C LEU A 564 5.34 30.68 15.32
N VAL A 565 4.62 29.58 15.06
CA VAL A 565 3.33 29.59 14.34
C VAL A 565 2.29 30.49 15.01
N ARG A 566 2.24 30.54 16.35
CA ARG A 566 1.33 31.43 17.09
C ARG A 566 1.70 32.92 16.97
N ILE A 567 2.99 33.23 16.79
CA ILE A 567 3.52 34.61 16.71
C ILE A 567 3.52 35.12 15.26
N ALA A 568 3.79 34.27 14.28
CA ALA A 568 3.83 34.61 12.87
C ALA A 568 2.42 34.95 12.35
N GLN A 569 2.25 36.15 11.81
CA GLN A 569 0.97 36.63 11.28
C GLN A 569 1.24 37.56 10.09
N TYR A 570 0.87 37.12 8.88
CA TYR A 570 0.85 38.01 7.71
C TYR A 570 -0.50 38.72 7.66
N LYS A 571 -0.47 40.05 7.86
CA LYS A 571 -1.65 40.94 7.93
C LYS A 571 -1.56 42.15 7.01
N ASP A 572 -0.35 42.55 6.65
CA ASP A 572 -0.11 43.69 5.78
C ASP A 572 -0.26 43.26 4.31
N LEU A 573 -0.94 44.08 3.50
CA LEU A 573 -0.97 43.93 2.03
C LEU A 573 0.33 44.43 1.35
N ASN A 574 1.27 44.97 2.12
CA ASN A 574 2.54 45.51 1.63
C ASN A 574 3.58 44.40 1.44
N ILE A 575 3.97 44.15 0.18
CA ILE A 575 4.96 43.13 -0.24
C ILE A 575 6.27 43.24 0.56
N LEU A 576 6.77 44.45 0.82
CA LEU A 576 8.03 44.66 1.53
C LEU A 576 7.95 44.22 3.00
N SER A 577 6.78 44.37 3.63
CA SER A 577 6.54 43.86 4.99
C SER A 577 6.45 42.34 5.00
N ILE A 578 5.79 41.75 4.00
CA ILE A 578 5.70 40.29 3.81
C ILE A 578 7.09 39.70 3.60
N LYS A 579 7.88 40.19 2.63
CA LYS A 579 9.23 39.70 2.33
C LYS A 579 10.19 39.81 3.52
N ALA A 580 10.20 40.95 4.22
CA ALA A 580 11.02 41.14 5.41
C ALA A 580 10.63 40.20 6.57
N SER A 581 9.33 39.99 6.78
CA SER A 581 8.81 39.05 7.78
C SER A 581 9.12 37.59 7.40
N SER A 582 8.99 37.26 6.11
CA SER A 582 9.29 35.93 5.56
C SER A 582 10.75 35.55 5.77
N LYS A 583 11.73 36.36 5.34
CA LYS A 583 13.16 36.06 5.54
C LYS A 583 13.52 35.89 7.02
N LYS A 584 12.89 36.65 7.92
CA LYS A 584 13.05 36.50 9.38
C LYS A 584 12.49 35.18 9.90
N ASN A 585 11.30 34.78 9.45
CA ASN A 585 10.66 33.52 9.86
C ASN A 585 11.43 32.31 9.31
N HIS A 586 11.78 32.34 8.02
CA HIS A 586 12.60 31.32 7.33
C HIS A 586 13.93 31.06 8.04
N ALA A 587 14.66 32.11 8.44
CA ALA A 587 15.91 31.95 9.20
C ALA A 587 15.70 31.29 10.58
N GLN A 588 14.56 31.50 11.24
CA GLN A 588 14.24 30.83 12.50
C GLN A 588 13.84 29.36 12.28
N LEU A 589 13.03 29.07 11.27
CA LEU A 589 12.64 27.72 10.86
C LEU A 589 13.85 26.88 10.46
N PHE A 590 14.74 27.44 9.63
CA PHE A 590 16.00 26.83 9.24
C PHE A 590 16.86 26.48 10.45
N LYS A 591 17.00 27.39 11.42
CA LYS A 591 17.73 27.12 12.66
C LYS A 591 17.10 25.99 13.50
N MET A 592 15.78 25.87 13.53
CA MET A 592 15.09 24.74 14.20
C MET A 592 15.32 23.41 13.46
N VAL A 593 15.23 23.41 12.13
CA VAL A 593 15.41 22.22 11.30
C VAL A 593 16.87 21.73 11.27
N ARG A 594 17.84 22.65 11.18
CA ARG A 594 19.27 22.35 11.28
C ARG A 594 19.63 21.82 12.67
N ARG A 595 19.00 22.35 13.74
CA ARG A 595 19.11 21.79 15.10
C ARG A 595 18.57 20.35 15.15
N LEU A 596 17.39 20.09 14.58
CA LEU A 596 16.81 18.74 14.52
C LEU A 596 17.71 17.76 13.76
N LYS A 597 18.23 18.15 12.59
CA LYS A 597 19.15 17.31 11.79
C LYS A 597 20.47 17.06 12.53
N ASN A 598 21.02 18.04 13.24
CA ASN A 598 22.29 17.88 13.96
C ASN A 598 22.14 17.06 15.26
N GLU A 599 21.11 17.31 16.08
CA GLU A 599 20.88 16.58 17.33
C GLU A 599 20.32 15.17 17.07
N GLY A 600 19.38 15.03 16.13
CA GLY A 600 18.86 13.72 15.68
C GLY A 600 19.88 12.91 14.86
N GLY A 601 20.81 13.58 14.19
CA GLY A 601 21.95 12.98 13.47
C GLY A 601 23.03 12.37 14.39
N ALA A 602 22.92 12.53 15.70
CA ALA A 602 23.84 11.93 16.66
C ALA A 602 23.85 10.39 16.56
N GLN A 603 25.05 9.80 16.55
CA GLN A 603 25.25 8.35 16.38
C GLN A 603 24.73 7.55 17.59
N MET A 604 24.00 6.47 17.31
CA MET A 604 23.37 5.63 18.34
C MET A 604 24.36 4.80 19.17
N SER A 605 25.64 4.76 18.78
CA SER A 605 26.71 4.00 19.44
C SER A 605 26.85 4.32 20.93
N SER A 606 26.54 5.56 21.33
CA SER A 606 26.45 5.99 22.74
C SER A 606 25.40 5.22 23.54
N LEU A 607 24.26 4.89 22.95
CA LEU A 607 23.18 4.10 23.57
C LEU A 607 23.49 2.60 23.63
N MET A 608 24.34 2.10 22.71
CA MET A 608 24.84 0.71 22.74
C MET A 608 25.78 0.43 23.92
N ASP A 609 26.31 1.46 24.57
CA ASP A 609 27.11 1.32 25.80
C ASP A 609 26.25 1.29 27.09
N VAL A 610 24.92 1.34 26.98
CA VAL A 610 23.98 1.33 28.11
C VAL A 610 23.24 -0.01 28.18
N THR A 611 23.43 -0.74 29.28
CA THR A 611 22.73 -2.01 29.57
C THR A 611 21.22 -1.87 29.49
N ILE A 612 20.54 -2.93 29.03
CA ILE A 612 19.08 -3.02 29.03
C ILE A 612 18.64 -3.59 30.37
N ASP A 613 17.52 -3.09 30.91
CA ASP A 613 16.99 -3.58 32.17
C ASP A 613 16.21 -4.90 32.00
N ILE A 614 16.26 -5.72 33.05
CA ILE A 614 15.82 -7.12 33.06
C ILE A 614 14.95 -7.41 34.31
N GLU A 615 14.38 -6.40 34.98
CA GLU A 615 13.64 -6.63 36.24
C GLU A 615 12.35 -7.47 36.07
N GLY A 616 11.69 -7.40 34.91
CA GLY A 616 10.42 -8.09 34.61
C GLY A 616 10.47 -9.62 34.44
N TRP A 617 11.47 -10.29 35.02
CA TRP A 617 11.88 -11.66 34.68
C TRP A 617 11.94 -12.64 35.85
N ARG A 618 11.81 -12.15 37.09
CA ARG A 618 12.10 -12.94 38.30
C ARG A 618 11.20 -14.16 38.51
N ARG A 619 10.05 -14.23 37.83
CA ARG A 619 9.13 -15.36 37.87
C ARG A 619 8.43 -15.56 36.53
N VAL A 620 8.58 -16.76 35.98
CA VAL A 620 7.61 -17.36 35.05
C VAL A 620 6.99 -18.53 35.81
N GLU A 621 5.89 -18.25 36.51
CA GLU A 621 5.11 -19.27 37.21
C GLU A 621 4.37 -20.11 36.14
N GLY A 622 4.86 -21.33 35.93
CA GLY A 622 4.24 -22.28 34.99
C GLY A 622 3.10 -23.02 35.67
N GLU A 623 1.87 -22.86 35.15
CA GLU A 623 0.70 -23.57 35.64
C GLU A 623 0.84 -25.08 35.40
N LYS A 624 1.02 -25.82 36.49
CA LYS A 624 0.99 -27.29 36.52
C LYS A 624 -0.46 -27.77 36.39
N GLU A 625 -0.91 -27.97 35.16
CA GLU A 625 -2.07 -28.83 34.91
C GLU A 625 -1.79 -30.27 35.41
N GLY A 626 -2.85 -30.93 35.86
CA GLY A 626 -2.80 -32.32 36.28
C GLY A 626 -2.72 -33.28 35.09
N MET A 627 -2.38 -34.53 35.37
CA MET A 627 -2.59 -35.62 34.41
C MET A 627 -3.96 -36.23 34.67
N GLU A 628 -4.73 -36.52 33.64
CA GLU A 628 -6.01 -37.23 33.81
C GLU A 628 -5.80 -38.62 34.43
N GLU A 629 -6.74 -39.03 35.31
CA GLU A 629 -6.72 -40.34 35.95
C GLU A 629 -7.28 -41.44 35.02
N ASN A 630 -7.04 -42.71 35.40
CA ASN A 630 -7.11 -43.87 34.51
C ASN A 630 -8.47 -44.03 33.79
N GLY A 631 -8.43 -44.24 32.47
CA GLY A 631 -9.56 -44.82 31.75
C GLY A 631 -9.73 -46.31 32.06
N GLU A 632 -10.98 -46.78 32.15
CA GLU A 632 -11.25 -48.22 32.28
C GLU A 632 -11.03 -48.92 30.93
N GLY A 633 -10.16 -49.94 30.89
CA GLY A 633 -9.93 -50.79 29.71
C GLY A 633 -8.66 -50.53 28.88
N GLU A 634 -7.73 -49.69 29.35
CA GLU A 634 -6.49 -49.31 28.63
C GLU A 634 -5.52 -50.47 28.34
N ASP A 635 -4.82 -50.43 27.18
CA ASP A 635 -3.72 -51.35 26.86
C ASP A 635 -2.56 -51.21 27.87
N GLY A 636 -2.07 -52.35 28.36
CA GLY A 636 -0.95 -52.44 29.29
C GLY A 636 0.34 -51.79 28.77
N ARG A 637 0.55 -51.72 27.44
CA ARG A 637 1.70 -50.97 26.87
C ARG A 637 1.62 -49.47 27.16
N VAL A 638 0.42 -48.91 27.14
CA VAL A 638 0.21 -47.45 27.22
C VAL A 638 -0.07 -46.99 28.64
N LYS A 639 -0.69 -47.84 29.46
CA LYS A 639 -0.56 -47.74 30.92
C LYS A 639 0.91 -47.67 31.33
N ARG A 640 1.78 -48.56 30.82
CA ARG A 640 3.22 -48.50 31.11
C ARG A 640 3.89 -47.27 30.49
N ALA A 641 3.50 -46.81 29.31
CA ALA A 641 4.02 -45.57 28.73
C ALA A 641 3.69 -44.34 29.60
N ARG A 642 2.48 -44.27 30.18
CA ARG A 642 2.06 -43.21 31.10
C ARG A 642 2.81 -43.28 32.42
N GLU A 643 3.02 -44.47 32.98
CA GLU A 643 3.89 -44.69 34.16
C GLU A 643 5.31 -44.19 33.91
N LEU A 644 5.97 -44.66 32.83
CA LEU A 644 7.31 -44.22 32.43
C LEU A 644 7.38 -42.69 32.23
N SER A 645 6.35 -42.10 31.63
CA SER A 645 6.27 -40.64 31.41
C SER A 645 6.16 -39.87 32.71
N ARG A 646 5.37 -40.36 33.67
CA ARG A 646 5.27 -39.79 35.03
C ARG A 646 6.59 -39.92 35.79
N GLU A 647 7.24 -41.07 35.73
CA GLU A 647 8.56 -41.34 36.33
C GLU A 647 9.63 -40.38 35.75
N ILE A 648 9.66 -40.14 34.44
CA ILE A 648 10.53 -39.12 33.80
C ILE A 648 10.20 -37.71 34.32
N ILE A 649 8.91 -37.36 34.36
CA ILE A 649 8.40 -36.03 34.72
C ILE A 649 8.68 -35.69 36.20
N GLU A 650 8.67 -36.68 37.08
CA GLU A 650 9.09 -36.56 38.47
C GLU A 650 10.61 -36.42 38.58
N LYS A 651 11.38 -37.38 38.06
CA LYS A 651 12.85 -37.41 38.19
C LYS A 651 13.56 -36.24 37.51
N ARG A 652 13.08 -35.75 36.35
CA ARG A 652 13.57 -34.49 35.76
C ARG A 652 13.17 -33.26 36.58
N GLY A 653 12.05 -33.30 37.28
CA GLY A 653 11.64 -32.22 38.19
C GLY A 653 12.52 -32.12 39.44
N GLU A 654 12.94 -33.26 39.98
CA GLU A 654 13.94 -33.32 41.08
C GLU A 654 15.34 -32.90 40.62
N ALA A 655 15.75 -33.29 39.41
CA ALA A 655 17.11 -33.05 38.90
C ALA A 655 17.35 -31.61 38.38
N LEU A 656 16.29 -30.82 38.21
CA LEU A 656 16.31 -29.47 37.62
C LEU A 656 15.70 -28.43 38.58
N ASP A 657 16.14 -28.44 39.83
CA ASP A 657 15.75 -27.42 40.81
C ASP A 657 16.33 -26.04 40.44
N CYS A 658 15.44 -25.05 40.31
CA CYS A 658 15.81 -23.67 40.00
C CYS A 658 16.22 -22.86 41.24
N GLN A 659 16.01 -23.35 42.46
CA GLN A 659 16.22 -22.60 43.71
C GLN A 659 17.63 -21.98 43.80
N ALA A 660 18.68 -22.75 43.46
CA ALA A 660 20.06 -22.26 43.47
C ALA A 660 20.32 -21.12 42.46
N TRP A 661 19.60 -21.08 41.34
CA TRP A 661 19.66 -19.98 40.37
C TRP A 661 18.93 -18.73 40.86
N ILE A 662 17.81 -18.90 41.58
CA ILE A 662 17.05 -17.80 42.20
C ILE A 662 17.89 -17.12 43.28
N GLU A 663 18.47 -17.91 44.21
CA GLU A 663 19.34 -17.41 45.29
C GLU A 663 20.60 -16.70 44.74
N MET A 664 21.18 -17.24 43.66
CA MET A 664 22.28 -16.57 42.95
C MET A 664 21.85 -15.23 42.34
N GLY A 665 20.64 -15.13 41.78
CA GLY A 665 20.08 -13.88 41.26
C GLY A 665 19.84 -12.82 42.34
N GLU A 666 19.24 -13.21 43.47
CA GLU A 666 19.03 -12.32 44.63
C GLU A 666 20.36 -11.84 45.23
N THR A 667 21.37 -12.72 45.27
CA THR A 667 22.74 -12.37 45.66
C THR A 667 23.36 -11.34 44.71
N ILE A 668 23.26 -11.55 43.39
CA ILE A 668 23.78 -10.61 42.37
C ILE A 668 23.14 -9.22 42.52
N ASP A 669 21.83 -9.14 42.74
CA ASP A 669 21.13 -7.85 42.86
C ASP A 669 21.37 -7.15 44.20
N THR A 670 21.63 -7.90 45.26
CA THR A 670 22.08 -7.34 46.54
C THR A 670 23.46 -6.69 46.38
N VAL A 671 24.40 -7.38 45.72
CA VAL A 671 25.75 -6.86 45.45
C VAL A 671 25.74 -5.71 44.43
N ARG A 672 24.82 -5.73 43.45
CA ARG A 672 24.58 -4.60 42.53
C ARG A 672 24.24 -3.33 43.31
N LYS A 673 23.28 -3.42 44.24
CA LYS A 673 22.83 -2.30 45.08
C LYS A 673 23.94 -1.77 46.00
N GLU A 674 24.77 -2.64 46.58
CA GLU A 674 25.96 -2.23 47.36
C GLU A 674 26.98 -1.46 46.50
N CYS A 675 27.15 -1.85 45.23
CA CYS A 675 28.07 -1.18 44.31
C CYS A 675 27.53 0.14 43.75
N GLU A 676 26.22 0.25 43.53
CA GLU A 676 25.55 1.45 43.01
C GLU A 676 25.34 2.53 44.08
N ALA A 677 25.30 2.16 45.36
CA ALA A 677 25.16 3.08 46.49
C ALA A 677 26.23 4.19 46.44
N ARG A 678 25.80 5.45 46.45
CA ARG A 678 26.66 6.61 46.69
C ARG A 678 26.83 6.78 48.20
N ILE A 679 28.07 6.94 48.64
CA ILE A 679 28.43 7.13 50.05
C ILE A 679 29.13 8.48 50.14
N GLU A 680 28.61 9.35 51.00
CA GLU A 680 29.21 10.65 51.30
C GLU A 680 30.22 10.47 52.46
N TYR A 681 31.50 10.63 52.15
CA TYR A 681 32.57 10.53 53.13
C TYR A 681 32.65 11.79 53.98
N SER A 682 32.94 11.64 55.27
CA SER A 682 32.98 12.76 56.22
C SER A 682 34.09 12.59 57.27
N GLY A 683 34.79 13.68 57.60
CA GLY A 683 35.93 13.68 58.51
C GLY A 683 37.15 14.39 57.92
N GLU A 684 38.32 14.21 58.54
CA GLU A 684 39.59 14.66 57.95
C GLU A 684 39.97 13.84 56.70
N GLU A 685 40.91 14.33 55.89
CA GLU A 685 41.37 13.68 54.65
C GLU A 685 41.78 12.20 54.85
N LYS A 686 42.47 11.89 55.95
CA LYS A 686 42.85 10.52 56.34
C LYS A 686 41.66 9.66 56.77
N GLU A 687 40.62 10.26 57.32
CA GLU A 687 39.39 9.54 57.71
C GLU A 687 38.56 9.20 56.47
N MET A 688 38.46 10.14 55.52
CA MET A 688 37.84 9.91 54.21
C MET A 688 38.59 8.82 53.42
N GLU A 689 39.93 8.85 53.39
CA GLU A 689 40.74 7.77 52.78
C GLU A 689 40.51 6.43 53.49
N SER A 690 40.45 6.41 54.83
CA SER A 690 40.16 5.20 55.60
C SER A 690 38.75 4.65 55.34
N GLN A 691 37.75 5.51 55.19
CA GLN A 691 36.38 5.12 54.83
C GLN A 691 36.34 4.55 53.40
N GLN A 692 36.89 5.28 52.42
CA GLN A 692 36.98 4.85 51.02
C GLN A 692 37.71 3.49 50.88
N GLY A 693 38.75 3.27 51.68
CA GLY A 693 39.46 1.98 51.75
C GLY A 693 38.61 0.82 52.30
N ARG A 694 37.78 1.08 53.33
CA ARG A 694 36.83 0.09 53.88
C ARG A 694 35.75 -0.26 52.87
N GLU A 695 35.13 0.74 52.25
CA GLU A 695 34.05 0.55 51.27
C GLU A 695 34.53 -0.19 50.02
N ARG A 696 35.72 0.15 49.52
CA ARG A 696 36.38 -0.60 48.44
C ARG A 696 36.59 -2.06 48.82
N ASN A 697 36.99 -2.35 50.06
CA ASN A 697 37.19 -3.72 50.55
C ASN A 697 35.85 -4.45 50.81
N SER A 698 34.77 -3.76 51.21
CA SER A 698 33.42 -4.36 51.24
C SER A 698 33.00 -4.81 49.85
N ARG A 699 32.99 -3.89 48.89
CA ARG A 699 32.60 -4.17 47.49
C ARG A 699 33.47 -5.26 46.86
N GLN A 700 34.78 -5.26 47.10
CA GLN A 700 35.66 -6.34 46.62
C GLN A 700 35.30 -7.72 47.20
N ARG A 701 34.88 -7.81 48.47
CA ARG A 701 34.45 -9.07 49.10
C ARG A 701 33.06 -9.50 48.60
N ALA A 702 32.12 -8.57 48.46
CA ALA A 702 30.81 -8.82 47.88
C ALA A 702 30.90 -9.32 46.42
N VAL A 703 31.76 -8.70 45.62
CA VAL A 703 32.09 -9.10 44.25
C VAL A 703 32.78 -10.48 44.21
N ALA A 704 33.66 -10.80 45.18
CA ALA A 704 34.28 -12.12 45.29
C ALA A 704 33.27 -13.22 45.70
N LEU A 705 32.27 -12.89 46.51
CA LEU A 705 31.17 -13.81 46.85
C LEU A 705 30.37 -14.20 45.59
N VAL A 706 29.99 -13.24 44.75
CA VAL A 706 29.32 -13.53 43.46
C VAL A 706 30.12 -14.50 42.60
N ILE A 707 31.45 -14.32 42.50
CA ILE A 707 32.33 -15.22 41.75
C ILE A 707 32.35 -16.64 42.38
N LYS A 708 32.32 -16.75 43.71
CA LYS A 708 32.28 -18.04 44.43
C LYS A 708 30.96 -18.77 44.19
N GLU A 709 29.82 -18.12 44.40
CA GLU A 709 28.50 -18.76 44.25
C GLU A 709 28.24 -19.16 42.79
N SER A 710 28.65 -18.31 41.83
CA SER A 710 28.61 -18.64 40.39
C SER A 710 29.34 -19.95 40.07
N GLN A 711 30.49 -20.20 40.71
CA GLN A 711 31.27 -21.42 40.53
C GLN A 711 30.64 -22.67 41.17
N ILE A 712 29.74 -22.52 42.16
CA ILE A 712 28.99 -23.64 42.74
C ILE A 712 27.96 -24.13 41.71
N VAL A 713 27.14 -23.21 41.19
CA VAL A 713 26.15 -23.45 40.12
C VAL A 713 26.81 -23.93 38.81
N GLY A 714 28.06 -23.51 38.57
CA GLY A 714 28.97 -24.07 37.55
C GLY A 714 29.46 -23.07 36.50
N VAL A 715 29.01 -21.81 36.56
CA VAL A 715 29.50 -20.71 35.72
C VAL A 715 30.95 -20.39 36.10
N ASN A 716 31.89 -20.91 35.31
CA ASN A 716 33.32 -20.83 35.61
C ASN A 716 34.09 -20.09 34.51
N SER A 717 34.77 -19.01 34.90
CA SER A 717 35.72 -18.22 34.09
C SER A 717 36.64 -19.06 33.19
N ARG A 718 37.14 -20.21 33.67
CA ARG A 718 38.05 -21.07 32.91
C ARG A 718 37.41 -21.71 31.68
N ARG A 719 36.08 -21.90 31.65
CA ARG A 719 35.35 -22.43 30.49
C ARG A 719 35.16 -21.38 29.39
N GLY A 720 35.18 -20.08 29.71
CA GLY A 720 35.12 -19.00 28.72
C GLY A 720 36.45 -18.78 27.99
N MET A 721 37.58 -18.91 28.70
CA MET A 721 38.93 -18.70 28.13
C MET A 721 39.34 -19.70 27.03
N THR A 722 38.52 -20.71 26.74
CA THR A 722 38.71 -21.69 25.67
C THR A 722 37.76 -21.49 24.48
N LEU A 723 36.95 -20.42 24.48
CA LEU A 723 35.99 -20.12 23.42
C LEU A 723 36.52 -19.02 22.49
N ASN A 724 36.03 -18.97 21.25
CA ASN A 724 36.35 -17.90 20.32
C ASN A 724 35.41 -16.69 20.54
N GLU A 725 35.98 -15.55 20.92
CA GLU A 725 35.25 -14.30 21.21
C GLU A 725 34.58 -13.70 19.96
N GLU A 726 35.16 -13.86 18.77
CA GLU A 726 34.58 -13.39 17.50
C GLU A 726 33.35 -14.22 17.13
N GLU A 727 33.46 -15.54 17.27
CA GLU A 727 32.38 -16.49 16.97
C GLU A 727 31.16 -16.30 17.88
N ILE A 728 31.36 -16.06 19.19
CA ILE A 728 30.25 -15.72 20.10
C ILE A 728 29.61 -14.39 19.70
N SER A 729 30.40 -13.40 19.24
CA SER A 729 29.90 -12.11 18.77
C SER A 729 29.04 -12.26 17.51
N ARG A 730 29.49 -13.06 16.54
CA ARG A 730 28.73 -13.41 15.33
C ARG A 730 27.43 -14.10 15.69
N ARG A 731 27.50 -15.17 16.50
CA ARG A 731 26.33 -15.98 16.90
C ARG A 731 25.29 -15.21 17.68
N ALA A 732 25.69 -14.24 18.52
CA ALA A 732 24.76 -13.35 19.21
C ALA A 732 23.89 -12.49 18.27
N LEU A 733 24.37 -12.23 17.04
CA LEU A 733 23.63 -11.56 15.97
C LEU A 733 22.84 -12.55 15.10
N THR A 734 23.44 -13.70 14.75
CA THR A 734 22.93 -14.59 13.69
C THR A 734 22.14 -15.81 14.13
N ASP A 735 22.15 -16.18 15.41
CA ASP A 735 21.59 -17.47 15.86
C ASP A 735 20.23 -17.33 16.56
N ILE A 736 19.87 -16.14 17.04
CA ILE A 736 18.68 -15.91 17.88
C ILE A 736 17.44 -15.57 17.03
N ASN A 737 16.60 -16.57 16.76
CA ASN A 737 15.34 -16.52 15.98
C ASN A 737 14.54 -15.22 16.18
N PRO A 738 14.12 -14.53 15.09
CA PRO A 738 13.70 -13.13 15.12
C PRO A 738 12.42 -12.83 15.89
N LEU A 739 11.55 -13.82 16.15
CA LEU A 739 10.27 -13.57 16.83
C LEU A 739 10.48 -12.98 18.24
N VAL A 740 9.57 -12.08 18.62
CA VAL A 740 9.58 -11.37 19.91
C VAL A 740 9.01 -12.26 21.02
N ASP A 741 9.74 -13.32 21.34
CA ASP A 741 9.60 -14.05 22.61
C ASP A 741 10.23 -13.20 23.72
N LYS A 742 9.66 -13.20 24.94
CA LYS A 742 10.35 -12.64 26.11
C LYS A 742 11.74 -13.27 26.21
N ARG A 743 11.83 -14.61 26.25
CA ARG A 743 13.05 -15.42 26.48
C ARG A 743 14.24 -14.93 25.65
N ARG A 744 14.02 -14.74 24.36
CA ARG A 744 15.05 -14.34 23.38
C ARG A 744 15.57 -12.92 23.61
N ASN A 745 14.78 -12.03 24.19
CA ASN A 745 15.22 -10.68 24.50
C ASN A 745 16.22 -10.66 25.67
N VAL A 746 16.20 -11.63 26.60
CA VAL A 746 17.31 -11.83 27.55
C VAL A 746 18.58 -12.31 26.85
N VAL A 747 18.48 -13.26 25.90
CA VAL A 747 19.67 -13.75 25.18
C VAL A 747 20.32 -12.62 24.36
N ARG A 748 19.51 -11.74 23.75
CA ARG A 748 19.96 -10.50 23.09
C ARG A 748 20.58 -9.49 24.05
N ALA A 749 19.93 -9.22 25.18
CA ALA A 749 20.43 -8.30 26.21
C ALA A 749 21.72 -8.81 26.88
N LEU A 750 21.88 -10.13 27.01
CA LEU A 750 23.08 -10.81 27.48
C LEU A 750 24.24 -10.67 26.47
N GLY A 751 23.97 -10.88 25.17
CA GLY A 751 24.94 -10.60 24.10
C GLY A 751 25.40 -9.13 24.09
N LEU A 752 24.48 -8.19 24.28
CA LEU A 752 24.80 -6.77 24.45
C LEU A 752 25.62 -6.50 25.72
N ALA A 753 25.24 -7.06 26.86
CA ALA A 753 25.96 -6.91 28.13
C ALA A 753 27.40 -7.41 28.02
N ARG A 754 27.62 -8.52 27.29
CA ARG A 754 28.96 -8.99 26.91
C ARG A 754 29.73 -7.98 26.07
N SER A 755 29.16 -7.45 24.99
CA SER A 755 29.82 -6.41 24.17
C SER A 755 30.21 -5.18 25.01
N ILE A 756 29.35 -4.74 25.93
CA ILE A 756 29.63 -3.66 26.87
C ILE A 756 30.77 -4.05 27.83
N LEU A 757 30.77 -5.28 28.36
CA LEU A 757 31.79 -5.76 29.28
C LEU A 757 33.16 -5.98 28.62
N ILE A 758 33.22 -6.34 27.34
CA ILE A 758 34.47 -6.34 26.56
C ILE A 758 35.01 -4.89 26.47
N ARG A 759 34.21 -3.96 25.93
CA ARG A 759 34.60 -2.54 25.74
C ARG A 759 34.98 -1.83 27.05
N ARG A 760 34.34 -2.17 28.16
CA ARG A 760 34.63 -1.60 29.50
C ARG A 760 35.72 -2.36 30.25
N GLY A 761 35.81 -3.69 30.07
CA GLY A 761 36.72 -4.57 30.82
C GLY A 761 38.20 -4.31 30.53
N MET A 762 38.53 -3.94 29.28
CA MET A 762 39.88 -3.54 28.88
C MET A 762 40.35 -2.24 29.54
N LYS A 763 39.44 -1.34 29.94
CA LYS A 763 39.81 -0.05 30.55
C LYS A 763 40.31 -0.27 32.00
N PRO A 764 41.40 0.40 32.44
CA PRO A 764 41.93 0.24 33.79
C PRO A 764 40.92 0.73 34.83
N ASN A 765 40.60 -0.13 35.81
CA ASN A 765 39.62 0.14 36.85
C ASN A 765 40.33 0.31 38.21
N GLN A 766 40.04 1.40 38.92
CA GLN A 766 40.67 1.72 40.21
C GLN A 766 40.17 0.84 41.36
N GLN A 767 38.97 0.26 41.27
CA GLN A 767 38.37 -0.57 42.30
C GLN A 767 38.63 -2.07 42.09
N LEU A 768 38.59 -2.56 40.84
CA LEU A 768 38.69 -4.00 40.51
C LEU A 768 40.02 -4.38 39.86
N SER A 769 40.65 -5.45 40.39
CA SER A 769 41.90 -6.00 39.85
C SER A 769 41.75 -6.52 38.41
N THR A 770 42.87 -6.67 37.70
CA THR A 770 42.91 -7.28 36.36
C THR A 770 42.41 -8.73 36.39
N SER A 771 42.83 -9.53 37.38
CA SER A 771 42.36 -10.91 37.58
C SER A 771 40.85 -10.98 37.84
N THR A 772 40.31 -10.10 38.68
CA THR A 772 38.87 -10.05 38.97
C THR A 772 38.06 -9.71 37.71
N ARG A 773 38.54 -8.77 36.90
CA ARG A 773 37.90 -8.42 35.62
C ARG A 773 37.96 -9.57 34.60
N GLY A 774 39.10 -10.24 34.48
CA GLY A 774 39.24 -11.44 33.64
C GLY A 774 38.34 -12.60 34.07
N HIS A 775 38.06 -12.74 35.38
CA HIS A 775 37.09 -13.71 35.87
C HIS A 775 35.66 -13.40 35.42
N PHE A 776 35.19 -12.15 35.54
CA PHE A 776 33.86 -11.78 35.02
C PHE A 776 33.77 -11.95 33.51
N LEU A 777 34.79 -11.55 32.74
CA LEU A 777 34.80 -11.72 31.30
C LEU A 777 34.62 -13.19 30.92
N GLY A 778 35.49 -14.09 31.41
CA GLY A 778 35.38 -15.52 31.11
C GLY A 778 34.08 -16.19 31.63
N MET A 779 33.45 -15.66 32.68
CA MET A 779 32.14 -16.12 33.14
C MET A 779 31.02 -15.71 32.17
N VAL A 780 31.10 -14.49 31.64
CA VAL A 780 30.14 -13.95 30.68
C VAL A 780 30.33 -14.55 29.28
N GLU A 781 31.56 -14.77 28.81
CA GLU A 781 31.83 -15.52 27.56
C GLU A 781 31.14 -16.89 27.59
N TYR A 782 31.36 -17.65 28.66
CA TYR A 782 30.76 -18.97 28.83
C TYR A 782 29.23 -18.91 28.95
N GLY A 783 28.69 -17.96 29.73
CA GLY A 783 27.24 -17.76 29.88
C GLY A 783 26.55 -17.36 28.58
N CYS A 784 27.17 -16.51 27.76
CA CYS A 784 26.63 -16.09 26.47
C CYS A 784 26.63 -17.25 25.46
N HIS A 785 27.75 -17.97 25.34
CA HIS A 785 27.84 -19.16 24.48
C HIS A 785 26.74 -20.17 24.85
N TYR A 786 26.61 -20.45 26.15
CA TYR A 786 25.64 -21.40 26.69
C TYR A 786 24.18 -20.97 26.44
N ALA A 787 23.85 -19.69 26.62
CA ALA A 787 22.50 -19.19 26.37
C ALA A 787 22.11 -19.28 24.88
N ILE A 788 23.02 -18.91 23.97
CA ILE A 788 22.79 -18.98 22.52
C ILE A 788 22.70 -20.45 22.04
N GLU A 789 23.58 -21.32 22.54
CA GLU A 789 23.58 -22.75 22.24
C GLU A 789 22.27 -23.43 22.67
N ASN A 790 21.76 -23.11 23.87
CA ASN A 790 20.51 -23.70 24.35
C ASN A 790 19.26 -23.07 23.72
N GLU A 791 19.22 -21.78 23.37
CA GLU A 791 18.11 -21.22 22.58
C GLU A 791 17.97 -21.97 21.24
N GLY A 792 19.09 -22.27 20.56
CA GLY A 792 19.08 -23.09 19.33
C GLY A 792 18.56 -24.52 19.56
N ARG A 793 18.83 -25.13 20.72
CA ARG A 793 18.25 -26.43 21.11
C ARG A 793 16.75 -26.32 21.40
N ILE A 794 16.31 -25.30 22.13
CA ILE A 794 14.90 -25.10 22.48
C ILE A 794 14.06 -24.75 21.24
N ASP A 795 14.63 -24.09 20.23
CA ASP A 795 13.99 -23.94 18.93
C ASP A 795 13.89 -25.25 18.14
N GLY A 796 14.79 -26.20 18.39
CA GLY A 796 14.60 -27.61 18.03
C GLY A 796 13.41 -28.22 18.77
N TRP A 797 13.38 -28.09 20.09
CA TRP A 797 12.29 -28.63 20.93
C TRP A 797 10.91 -28.09 20.57
N LYS A 798 10.77 -26.78 20.33
CA LYS A 798 9.51 -26.15 19.87
C LYS A 798 9.05 -26.65 18.49
N ARG A 799 9.97 -27.04 17.58
CA ARG A 799 9.59 -27.67 16.30
C ARG A 799 9.04 -29.09 16.52
N ILE A 800 9.67 -29.85 17.42
CA ILE A 800 9.27 -31.22 17.75
C ILE A 800 7.94 -31.23 18.51
N GLU A 801 7.77 -30.33 19.47
CA GLU A 801 6.52 -30.07 20.19
C GLU A 801 5.37 -29.81 19.21
N LYS A 802 5.53 -28.87 18.27
CA LYS A 802 4.53 -28.59 17.23
C LYS A 802 4.22 -29.80 16.34
N GLU A 803 5.22 -30.60 15.97
CA GLU A 803 5.01 -31.83 15.19
C GLU A 803 4.30 -32.93 16.00
N MET A 804 4.48 -32.98 17.32
CA MET A 804 3.77 -33.91 18.19
C MET A 804 2.34 -33.44 18.51
N GLU A 805 2.10 -32.13 18.67
CA GLU A 805 0.74 -31.54 18.68
C GLU A 805 0.00 -31.87 17.38
N ARG A 806 0.69 -31.77 16.23
CA ARG A 806 0.17 -32.15 14.91
C ARG A 806 -0.20 -33.63 14.88
N LEU A 807 0.67 -34.53 15.32
CA LEU A 807 0.37 -35.96 15.40
C LEU A 807 -0.77 -36.30 16.39
N GLU A 808 -0.88 -35.58 17.51
CA GLU A 808 -1.95 -35.77 18.49
C GLU A 808 -3.33 -35.50 17.88
N GLY A 809 -3.49 -34.39 17.14
CA GLY A 809 -4.73 -34.05 16.45
C GLY A 809 -5.19 -35.14 15.47
N CYS A 810 -4.25 -35.76 14.74
CA CYS A 810 -4.55 -36.86 13.82
C CYS A 810 -5.04 -38.10 14.55
N MET A 811 -4.35 -38.49 15.64
CA MET A 811 -4.74 -39.65 16.43
C MET A 811 -6.11 -39.45 17.10
N ARG A 812 -6.47 -38.21 17.44
CA ARG A 812 -7.81 -37.85 17.94
C ARG A 812 -8.88 -38.04 16.85
N ASN A 813 -8.67 -37.47 15.67
CA ASN A 813 -9.57 -37.62 14.53
C ASN A 813 -9.81 -39.10 14.15
N GLU A 814 -8.75 -39.91 14.07
CA GLU A 814 -8.87 -41.36 13.80
C GLU A 814 -9.65 -42.12 14.88
N VAL A 815 -9.46 -41.75 16.15
CA VAL A 815 -10.17 -42.36 17.29
C VAL A 815 -11.66 -42.07 17.22
N GLU A 816 -12.05 -40.83 16.89
CA GLU A 816 -13.43 -40.43 16.61
C GLU A 816 -13.99 -41.23 15.41
N ASN A 817 -13.29 -41.20 14.27
CA ASN A 817 -13.72 -41.87 13.03
C ASN A 817 -13.99 -43.37 13.21
N GLY A 818 -13.14 -44.05 13.99
CA GLY A 818 -13.22 -45.48 14.28
C GLY A 818 -14.25 -45.88 15.35
N GLU A 819 -14.93 -44.94 15.99
CA GLU A 819 -16.05 -45.22 16.91
C GLU A 819 -17.43 -45.06 16.22
N GLU A 820 -17.48 -44.44 15.03
CA GLU A 820 -18.72 -44.12 14.30
C GLU A 820 -19.19 -45.20 13.29
N MET A 821 -18.58 -46.40 13.30
CA MET A 821 -18.87 -47.64 12.52
C MET A 821 -17.86 -48.05 11.42
N ASP A 822 -17.97 -49.33 11.04
CA ASP A 822 -17.02 -50.22 10.35
C ASP A 822 -16.87 -49.97 8.83
N GLY A 823 -16.74 -48.70 8.43
CA GLY A 823 -16.58 -48.27 7.03
C GLY A 823 -15.43 -47.27 6.86
N GLY A 824 -14.72 -47.33 5.73
CA GLY A 824 -13.58 -46.46 5.42
C GLY A 824 -13.95 -44.98 5.18
N PHE A 825 -12.95 -44.09 5.27
CA PHE A 825 -13.12 -42.66 5.02
C PHE A 825 -11.93 -42.14 4.20
N ASN A 826 -12.15 -41.68 2.97
CA ASN A 826 -11.05 -41.22 2.11
C ASN A 826 -10.70 -39.75 2.39
N HIS A 827 -9.70 -39.54 3.24
CA HIS A 827 -9.19 -38.20 3.54
C HIS A 827 -8.53 -37.48 2.35
N GLY A 828 -8.07 -38.21 1.33
CA GLY A 828 -7.54 -37.62 0.10
C GLY A 828 -8.62 -36.88 -0.68
N ASP A 829 -9.76 -37.55 -0.90
CA ASP A 829 -10.92 -36.98 -1.59
C ASP A 829 -11.49 -35.75 -0.85
N VAL A 830 -11.49 -35.78 0.49
CA VAL A 830 -11.86 -34.64 1.34
C VAL A 830 -10.88 -33.48 1.17
N LYS A 831 -9.57 -33.73 1.22
CA LYS A 831 -8.52 -32.71 1.05
C LYS A 831 -8.61 -32.02 -0.31
N ASP A 832 -8.61 -32.80 -1.39
CA ASP A 832 -8.59 -32.27 -2.76
C ASP A 832 -9.88 -31.51 -3.07
N SER A 833 -11.00 -31.92 -2.46
CA SER A 833 -12.27 -31.18 -2.54
C SER A 833 -12.25 -29.88 -1.73
N ALA A 834 -11.64 -29.85 -0.54
CA ALA A 834 -11.47 -28.63 0.24
C ALA A 834 -10.57 -27.62 -0.50
N GLU A 835 -9.46 -28.08 -1.12
CA GLU A 835 -8.59 -27.25 -1.96
C GLU A 835 -9.31 -26.73 -3.21
N MET A 836 -10.08 -27.58 -3.90
CA MET A 836 -10.91 -27.19 -5.06
C MET A 836 -11.95 -26.13 -4.68
N ILE A 837 -12.70 -26.35 -3.60
CA ILE A 837 -13.72 -25.40 -3.14
C ILE A 837 -13.07 -24.07 -2.72
N LYS A 838 -11.92 -24.10 -2.05
CA LYS A 838 -11.14 -22.91 -1.69
C LYS A 838 -10.61 -22.14 -2.92
N SER A 839 -10.27 -22.84 -4.00
CA SER A 839 -9.91 -22.21 -5.28
C SER A 839 -11.11 -21.52 -5.95
N GLN A 840 -12.27 -22.19 -5.98
CA GLN A 840 -13.52 -21.60 -6.48
C GLN A 840 -14.06 -20.47 -5.57
N TRP A 841 -13.71 -20.48 -4.27
CA TRP A 841 -14.12 -19.47 -3.29
C TRP A 841 -13.69 -18.05 -3.67
N ASN A 842 -12.42 -17.89 -4.04
CA ASN A 842 -11.85 -16.59 -4.38
C ASN A 842 -12.56 -15.94 -5.59
N GLN A 843 -13.10 -16.77 -6.50
CA GLN A 843 -13.90 -16.31 -7.64
C GLN A 843 -15.28 -15.83 -7.18
N LEU A 844 -15.93 -16.55 -6.26
CA LEU A 844 -17.23 -16.17 -5.71
C LEU A 844 -17.16 -14.84 -4.95
N ASP A 845 -16.19 -14.71 -4.04
CA ASP A 845 -15.92 -13.49 -3.27
C ASP A 845 -15.64 -12.27 -4.18
N GLN A 846 -14.82 -12.43 -5.22
CA GLN A 846 -14.54 -11.37 -6.19
C GLN A 846 -15.82 -10.87 -6.90
N VAL A 847 -16.78 -11.75 -7.20
CA VAL A 847 -18.06 -11.35 -7.81
C VAL A 847 -18.98 -10.68 -6.77
N ILE A 848 -19.03 -11.14 -5.52
CA ILE A 848 -19.80 -10.47 -4.44
C ILE A 848 -19.27 -9.04 -4.21
N ARG A 849 -17.95 -8.85 -4.12
CA ARG A 849 -17.32 -7.51 -4.03
C ARG A 849 -17.64 -6.64 -5.27
N SER A 850 -17.74 -7.26 -6.45
CA SER A 850 -18.17 -6.59 -7.69
C SER A 850 -19.64 -6.13 -7.65
N MET A 851 -20.53 -6.87 -6.98
CA MET A 851 -21.93 -6.48 -6.78
C MET A 851 -22.07 -5.37 -5.72
N LYS A 852 -21.48 -5.57 -4.53
CA LYS A 852 -21.53 -4.58 -3.43
C LYS A 852 -21.09 -3.19 -3.88
N MET A 853 -19.98 -3.08 -4.61
CA MET A 853 -19.45 -1.79 -5.04
C MET A 853 -20.16 -1.17 -6.25
N ARG A 854 -20.96 -1.93 -7.02
CA ARG A 854 -21.90 -1.34 -7.99
C ARG A 854 -23.15 -0.78 -7.32
N LEU A 855 -23.54 -1.29 -6.15
CA LEU A 855 -24.62 -0.69 -5.36
C LEU A 855 -24.19 0.64 -4.72
N THR A 856 -22.89 0.83 -4.40
CA THR A 856 -22.38 2.11 -3.89
C THR A 856 -22.13 3.17 -4.97
N THR A 857 -22.22 2.82 -6.27
CA THR A 857 -22.15 3.78 -7.40
C THR A 857 -23.51 4.09 -8.03
N VAL A 858 -24.63 3.66 -7.42
CA VAL A 858 -25.99 3.97 -7.89
C VAL A 858 -26.25 5.49 -7.86
N PRO A 859 -26.75 6.10 -8.95
CA PRO A 859 -27.06 7.54 -8.99
C PRO A 859 -28.10 8.00 -7.97
N ALA A 860 -28.04 9.28 -7.60
CA ALA A 860 -28.98 9.85 -6.63
C ALA A 860 -30.44 9.84 -7.13
N THR A 861 -30.66 10.03 -8.43
CA THR A 861 -31.97 10.20 -9.09
C THR A 861 -32.02 9.42 -10.41
N VAL A 862 -33.13 8.74 -10.69
CA VAL A 862 -33.40 8.20 -12.04
C VAL A 862 -33.77 9.37 -12.97
N PRO A 863 -33.30 9.41 -14.23
CA PRO A 863 -33.91 10.26 -15.26
C PRO A 863 -35.38 9.87 -15.50
N GLU A 864 -36.26 10.84 -15.75
CA GLU A 864 -37.71 10.58 -15.84
C GLU A 864 -38.12 9.70 -17.05
N GLU A 865 -37.26 9.58 -18.07
CA GLU A 865 -37.45 8.74 -19.25
C GLU A 865 -36.57 7.46 -19.21
N ALA A 866 -36.82 6.60 -18.22
CA ALA A 866 -36.15 5.30 -18.11
C ALA A 866 -36.72 4.26 -19.11
N ASP A 867 -36.10 4.14 -20.29
CA ASP A 867 -36.51 3.21 -21.36
C ASP A 867 -36.33 1.73 -20.98
N GLU A 868 -37.18 0.85 -21.54
CA GLU A 868 -37.14 -0.59 -21.28
C GLU A 868 -35.83 -1.25 -21.75
N SER A 869 -35.06 -0.61 -22.63
CA SER A 869 -33.74 -1.07 -23.08
C SER A 869 -32.60 -0.88 -22.06
N TRP A 870 -32.80 -0.06 -21.01
CA TRP A 870 -31.75 0.25 -20.03
C TRP A 870 -31.53 -0.90 -19.04
N SER A 871 -30.28 -1.07 -18.57
CA SER A 871 -29.97 -2.13 -17.60
C SER A 871 -30.80 -1.96 -16.30
N PRO A 872 -31.30 -3.02 -15.66
CA PRO A 872 -32.13 -2.85 -14.46
C PRO A 872 -31.40 -2.20 -13.27
N LEU A 873 -30.06 -2.29 -13.19
CA LEU A 873 -29.24 -1.54 -12.22
C LEU A 873 -29.34 -0.01 -12.39
N SER A 874 -29.42 0.50 -13.63
CA SER A 874 -29.56 1.94 -13.89
C SER A 874 -30.99 2.47 -13.68
N ARG A 875 -31.91 1.62 -13.20
CA ARG A 875 -33.26 2.00 -12.76
C ARG A 875 -33.35 2.18 -11.24
N LEU A 876 -32.34 1.73 -10.48
CA LEU A 876 -32.21 1.99 -9.05
C LEU A 876 -31.77 3.44 -8.82
N SER A 877 -32.20 4.04 -7.70
CA SER A 877 -31.78 5.39 -7.29
C SER A 877 -31.82 5.55 -5.78
N SER A 878 -31.16 6.58 -5.25
CA SER A 878 -31.32 6.93 -3.83
C SER A 878 -32.73 7.43 -3.48
N SER A 879 -33.51 7.87 -4.49
CA SER A 879 -34.93 8.23 -4.35
C SER A 879 -35.89 7.04 -4.29
N SER A 880 -35.54 5.88 -4.84
CA SER A 880 -36.30 4.62 -4.72
C SER A 880 -35.77 3.78 -3.54
N THR A 881 -35.86 4.37 -2.33
CA THR A 881 -35.23 3.87 -1.09
C THR A 881 -35.49 2.40 -0.81
N ASP A 882 -36.72 1.94 -1.01
CA ASP A 882 -37.16 0.62 -0.57
C ASP A 882 -36.61 -0.49 -1.46
N GLU A 883 -36.56 -0.30 -2.78
CA GLU A 883 -36.00 -1.27 -3.73
C GLU A 883 -34.47 -1.33 -3.63
N LEU A 884 -33.79 -0.18 -3.55
CA LEU A 884 -32.33 -0.16 -3.38
C LEU A 884 -31.92 -0.76 -2.03
N ALA A 885 -32.65 -0.49 -0.95
CA ALA A 885 -32.44 -1.13 0.34
C ALA A 885 -32.73 -2.64 0.29
N GLN A 886 -33.76 -3.07 -0.44
CA GLN A 886 -34.08 -4.50 -0.60
C GLN A 886 -32.99 -5.25 -1.38
N VAL A 887 -32.55 -4.74 -2.54
CA VAL A 887 -31.47 -5.36 -3.34
C VAL A 887 -30.15 -5.34 -2.57
N SER A 888 -29.79 -4.21 -1.93
CA SER A 888 -28.57 -4.13 -1.14
C SER A 888 -28.60 -5.02 0.09
N LYS A 889 -29.76 -5.20 0.73
CA LYS A 889 -29.92 -6.17 1.81
C LYS A 889 -29.75 -7.59 1.30
N ILE A 890 -30.30 -7.97 0.15
CA ILE A 890 -30.15 -9.33 -0.38
C ILE A 890 -28.69 -9.61 -0.74
N VAL A 891 -27.94 -8.64 -1.30
CA VAL A 891 -26.49 -8.78 -1.56
C VAL A 891 -25.69 -8.90 -0.26
N GLU A 892 -26.12 -8.23 0.82
CA GLU A 892 -25.49 -8.38 2.14
C GLU A 892 -25.86 -9.72 2.83
N ASP A 893 -27.12 -10.16 2.74
CA ASP A 893 -27.57 -11.50 3.18
C ASP A 893 -26.78 -12.60 2.43
N VAL A 894 -26.54 -12.43 1.12
CA VAL A 894 -25.70 -13.29 0.27
C VAL A 894 -24.23 -13.29 0.74
N ASN A 895 -23.68 -12.13 1.12
CA ASN A 895 -22.34 -12.03 1.69
C ASN A 895 -22.24 -12.74 3.05
N ASN A 896 -23.22 -12.55 3.93
CA ASN A 896 -23.29 -13.20 5.24
C ASN A 896 -23.45 -14.72 5.13
N LEU A 897 -24.24 -15.21 4.16
CA LEU A 897 -24.32 -16.64 3.84
C LEU A 897 -22.97 -17.15 3.31
N SER A 898 -22.28 -16.37 2.48
CA SER A 898 -20.95 -16.71 1.99
C SER A 898 -19.91 -16.79 3.12
N GLU A 899 -19.83 -15.81 4.03
CA GLU A 899 -18.90 -15.85 5.18
C GLU A 899 -19.18 -17.06 6.10
N ARG A 900 -20.45 -17.46 6.25
CA ARG A 900 -20.82 -18.69 6.96
C ARG A 900 -20.36 -19.95 6.24
N ILE A 901 -20.46 -20.02 4.90
CA ILE A 901 -19.92 -21.14 4.10
C ILE A 901 -18.39 -21.20 4.24
N LEU A 902 -17.70 -20.06 4.13
CA LEU A 902 -16.24 -19.98 4.34
C LEU A 902 -15.84 -20.45 5.75
N HIS A 903 -16.57 -20.04 6.79
CA HIS A 903 -16.31 -20.49 8.16
C HIS A 903 -16.46 -22.02 8.31
N GLN A 904 -17.46 -22.64 7.68
CA GLN A 904 -17.60 -24.10 7.67
C GLN A 904 -16.49 -24.79 6.87
N LEU A 905 -16.08 -24.23 5.72
CA LEU A 905 -14.95 -24.75 4.93
C LEU A 905 -13.61 -24.64 5.66
N THR A 906 -13.38 -23.54 6.38
CA THR A 906 -12.24 -23.37 7.29
C THR A 906 -12.32 -24.37 8.45
N THR A 907 -13.50 -24.60 9.02
CA THR A 907 -13.70 -25.64 10.06
C THR A 907 -13.34 -27.04 9.54
N VAL A 908 -13.72 -27.37 8.30
CA VAL A 908 -13.28 -28.62 7.63
C VAL A 908 -11.77 -28.65 7.43
N ALA A 909 -11.18 -27.59 6.87
CA ALA A 909 -9.73 -27.52 6.60
C ALA A 909 -8.88 -27.60 7.89
N ASP A 910 -9.28 -26.90 8.94
CA ASP A 910 -8.59 -26.86 10.24
C ASP A 910 -8.79 -28.17 11.03
N SER A 911 -9.87 -28.92 10.77
CA SER A 911 -10.00 -30.31 11.24
C SER A 911 -9.03 -31.29 10.55
N GLY A 912 -8.41 -30.89 9.43
CA GLY A 912 -7.56 -31.73 8.57
C GLY A 912 -6.11 -31.88 9.04
N VAL A 913 -5.86 -32.38 10.25
CA VAL A 913 -4.51 -32.49 10.81
C VAL A 913 -3.72 -33.62 10.14
N CYS A 914 -2.48 -33.34 9.68
CA CYS A 914 -1.72 -34.20 8.73
C CYS A 914 -2.44 -34.62 7.44
N GLY A 915 -3.61 -34.04 7.11
CA GLY A 915 -4.48 -34.58 6.07
C GLY A 915 -5.35 -35.77 6.53
N VAL A 916 -5.60 -35.89 7.83
CA VAL A 916 -6.63 -36.75 8.45
C VAL A 916 -7.71 -35.83 9.02
N TYR A 917 -8.97 -36.10 8.71
CA TYR A 917 -10.12 -35.25 9.07
C TYR A 917 -11.07 -35.98 10.04
N SER A 918 -11.73 -35.24 10.93
CA SER A 918 -12.81 -35.80 11.78
C SER A 918 -14.10 -35.96 10.98
N ARG A 919 -14.62 -37.19 10.89
CA ARG A 919 -15.81 -37.59 10.10
C ARG A 919 -17.07 -36.87 10.57
N SER A 920 -17.29 -36.80 11.88
CA SER A 920 -18.39 -36.05 12.48
C SER A 920 -18.34 -34.56 12.09
N THR A 921 -17.14 -33.97 12.08
CA THR A 921 -16.90 -32.57 11.68
C THR A 921 -17.14 -32.36 10.19
N VAL A 922 -16.60 -33.23 9.33
CA VAL A 922 -16.78 -33.13 7.87
C VAL A 922 -18.24 -33.34 7.47
N THR A 923 -18.93 -34.32 8.03
CA THR A 923 -20.34 -34.60 7.68
C THR A 923 -21.29 -33.51 8.17
N SER A 924 -21.13 -33.02 9.40
CA SER A 924 -21.95 -31.93 9.94
C SER A 924 -21.71 -30.61 9.18
N ALA A 925 -20.45 -30.23 8.94
CA ALA A 925 -20.14 -29.04 8.15
C ALA A 925 -20.61 -29.16 6.69
N SER A 926 -20.48 -30.34 6.05
CA SER A 926 -20.97 -30.58 4.69
C SER A 926 -22.49 -30.44 4.59
N ALA A 927 -23.23 -30.94 5.58
CA ALA A 927 -24.69 -30.79 5.63
C ALA A 927 -25.08 -29.30 5.73
N VAL A 928 -24.44 -28.56 6.65
CA VAL A 928 -24.66 -27.10 6.80
C VAL A 928 -24.29 -26.34 5.53
N ILE A 929 -23.19 -26.69 4.84
CA ILE A 929 -22.82 -26.05 3.57
C ILE A 929 -23.87 -26.34 2.48
N VAL A 930 -24.39 -27.57 2.39
CA VAL A 930 -25.45 -27.90 1.41
C VAL A 930 -26.74 -27.13 1.67
N GLU A 931 -27.13 -26.93 2.94
CA GLU A 931 -28.26 -26.06 3.31
C GLU A 931 -27.99 -24.59 2.96
N LEU A 932 -26.82 -24.06 3.36
CA LEU A 932 -26.43 -22.66 3.09
C LEU A 932 -26.38 -22.35 1.59
N VAL A 933 -25.78 -23.23 0.78
CA VAL A 933 -25.75 -23.09 -0.68
C VAL A 933 -27.17 -23.12 -1.27
N THR A 934 -28.08 -23.91 -0.71
CA THR A 934 -29.48 -23.97 -1.16
C THR A 934 -30.24 -22.68 -0.80
N GLU A 935 -30.06 -22.12 0.40
CA GLU A 935 -30.61 -20.81 0.75
C GLU A 935 -30.03 -19.71 -0.16
N TRP A 936 -28.71 -19.71 -0.34
CA TRP A 936 -27.96 -18.75 -1.17
C TRP A 936 -28.47 -18.72 -2.61
N MET A 937 -28.70 -19.87 -3.23
CA MET A 937 -29.28 -19.96 -4.59
C MET A 937 -30.69 -19.35 -4.64
N GLY A 938 -31.49 -19.54 -3.60
CA GLY A 938 -32.82 -18.92 -3.47
C GLY A 938 -32.76 -17.39 -3.30
N ARG A 939 -31.73 -16.86 -2.63
CA ARG A 939 -31.50 -15.40 -2.52
C ARG A 939 -31.08 -14.80 -3.86
N MET A 940 -30.20 -15.46 -4.62
CA MET A 940 -29.73 -14.92 -5.90
C MET A 940 -30.78 -14.96 -7.00
N GLU A 941 -31.63 -15.99 -7.10
CA GLU A 941 -32.71 -15.99 -8.09
C GLU A 941 -33.70 -14.82 -7.87
N ALA A 942 -33.76 -14.25 -6.66
CA ALA A 942 -34.56 -13.05 -6.35
C ALA A 942 -33.89 -11.72 -6.74
N VAL A 943 -32.56 -11.66 -6.95
CA VAL A 943 -31.84 -10.46 -7.46
C VAL A 943 -31.32 -10.62 -8.90
N LYS A 944 -31.57 -11.77 -9.52
CA LYS A 944 -31.16 -12.13 -10.87
C LYS A 944 -31.40 -11.04 -11.91
N ASN A 945 -32.61 -10.46 -11.94
CA ASN A 945 -32.99 -9.38 -12.85
C ASN A 945 -32.05 -8.15 -12.84
N TRP A 946 -31.29 -7.92 -11.75
CA TRP A 946 -30.31 -6.83 -11.66
C TRP A 946 -28.87 -7.30 -11.91
N PHE A 947 -28.61 -8.61 -11.85
CA PHE A 947 -27.27 -9.21 -11.83
C PHE A 947 -27.25 -10.55 -12.59
N ASP A 948 -27.83 -10.61 -13.80
CA ASP A 948 -28.02 -11.88 -14.53
C ASP A 948 -26.70 -12.63 -14.79
N GLU A 949 -25.70 -11.91 -15.33
CA GLU A 949 -24.38 -12.47 -15.67
C GLU A 949 -23.62 -12.95 -14.43
N GLU A 950 -23.67 -12.19 -13.34
CA GLU A 950 -23.09 -12.60 -12.06
C GLU A 950 -23.82 -13.81 -11.48
N SER A 951 -25.15 -13.81 -11.50
CA SER A 951 -25.98 -14.88 -10.96
C SER A 951 -25.65 -16.22 -11.61
N ASP A 952 -25.50 -16.26 -12.94
CA ASP A 952 -25.20 -17.51 -13.65
C ASP A 952 -23.72 -17.93 -13.54
N VAL A 953 -22.77 -17.00 -13.46
CA VAL A 953 -21.36 -17.32 -13.11
C VAL A 953 -21.27 -17.92 -11.71
N MET A 954 -21.95 -17.33 -10.73
CA MET A 954 -21.95 -17.82 -9.34
C MET A 954 -22.72 -19.14 -9.20
N ARG A 955 -23.83 -19.33 -9.93
CA ARG A 955 -24.57 -20.60 -10.02
C ARG A 955 -23.64 -21.72 -10.50
N GLY A 956 -22.90 -21.49 -11.59
CA GLY A 956 -21.93 -22.44 -12.14
C GLY A 956 -20.68 -22.67 -11.26
N ILE A 957 -20.39 -21.78 -10.31
CA ILE A 957 -19.39 -21.99 -9.25
C ILE A 957 -19.96 -22.90 -8.15
N LEU A 958 -21.18 -22.62 -7.69
CA LEU A 958 -21.80 -23.33 -6.57
C LEU A 958 -22.25 -24.75 -6.95
N GLU A 959 -22.66 -24.99 -8.19
CA GLU A 959 -22.94 -26.34 -8.69
C GLU A 959 -21.68 -27.23 -8.68
N LYS A 960 -20.48 -26.66 -8.94
CA LYS A 960 -19.18 -27.36 -8.77
C LYS A 960 -18.85 -27.61 -7.31
N MET A 961 -19.07 -26.63 -6.42
CA MET A 961 -18.87 -26.83 -4.98
C MET A 961 -19.79 -27.92 -4.42
N GLN A 962 -21.09 -27.89 -4.77
CA GLN A 962 -22.07 -28.84 -4.27
C GLN A 962 -21.85 -30.25 -4.83
N SER A 963 -21.37 -30.39 -6.07
CA SER A 963 -20.98 -31.70 -6.64
C SER A 963 -19.70 -32.24 -6.01
N ALA A 964 -18.68 -31.41 -5.75
CA ALA A 964 -17.48 -31.84 -5.00
C ALA A 964 -17.84 -32.38 -3.62
N ILE A 965 -18.66 -31.67 -2.83
CA ILE A 965 -19.13 -32.13 -1.52
C ILE A 965 -19.87 -33.47 -1.62
N LYS A 966 -20.83 -33.58 -2.55
CA LYS A 966 -21.69 -34.77 -2.69
C LYS A 966 -20.97 -36.02 -3.21
N VAL A 967 -19.95 -35.87 -4.07
CA VAL A 967 -19.26 -37.02 -4.69
C VAL A 967 -18.04 -37.46 -3.88
N ASN A 968 -17.35 -36.53 -3.21
CA ASN A 968 -16.03 -36.80 -2.62
C ASN A 968 -15.99 -36.76 -1.08
N MET A 969 -16.86 -35.98 -0.42
CA MET A 969 -16.87 -35.85 1.04
C MET A 969 -17.90 -36.75 1.75
N LEU A 970 -18.86 -37.31 1.01
CA LEU A 970 -20.03 -38.01 1.55
C LEU A 970 -20.23 -39.44 1.00
N VAL A 971 -19.28 -39.97 0.23
CA VAL A 971 -19.36 -41.32 -0.35
C VAL A 971 -18.52 -42.29 0.49
N GLU A 972 -19.13 -43.38 0.93
CA GLU A 972 -18.44 -44.52 1.53
C GLU A 972 -17.57 -45.22 0.48
N SER A 973 -16.30 -45.47 0.80
CA SER A 973 -15.35 -46.15 -0.09
C SER A 973 -14.47 -47.14 0.69
N GLU A 974 -13.94 -48.13 -0.02
CA GLU A 974 -12.97 -49.11 0.51
C GLU A 974 -11.57 -48.47 0.67
N GLY A 975 -11.49 -47.43 1.51
CA GLY A 975 -10.24 -46.72 1.81
C GLY A 975 -9.26 -47.54 2.66
N GLU A 976 -7.97 -47.26 2.53
CA GLU A 976 -6.91 -47.97 3.26
C GLU A 976 -6.98 -47.70 4.78
N VAL A 977 -6.98 -48.78 5.59
CA VAL A 977 -7.19 -48.71 7.05
C VAL A 977 -5.93 -48.26 7.80
N PHE A 978 -6.09 -47.29 8.70
CA PHE A 978 -4.99 -46.59 9.38
C PHE A 978 -4.27 -47.53 10.43
N SER A 979 -3.01 -47.99 10.19
CA SER A 979 -2.06 -48.77 11.08
C SER A 979 -0.75 -48.05 11.64
N LEU A 980 -0.56 -47.81 12.96
CA LEU A 980 0.32 -46.74 13.57
C LEU A 980 1.86 -46.99 13.63
N PRO A 981 2.65 -45.90 13.64
CA PRO A 981 3.99 -45.86 14.23
C PRO A 981 3.98 -45.79 15.78
N THR A 982 3.09 -46.51 16.50
CA THR A 982 3.02 -46.47 18.00
C THR A 982 4.36 -46.90 18.58
N GLN A 983 5.04 -47.81 17.87
CA GLN A 983 6.39 -48.26 18.17
C GLN A 983 7.41 -47.10 18.19
N SER A 984 7.28 -46.08 17.33
CA SER A 984 8.18 -44.91 17.34
C SER A 984 7.98 -44.04 18.58
N VAL A 985 6.72 -43.78 18.96
CA VAL A 985 6.38 -43.02 20.18
C VAL A 985 6.80 -43.78 21.44
N LEU A 986 6.52 -45.10 21.51
CA LEU A 986 6.94 -45.95 22.61
C LEU A 986 8.47 -46.10 22.70
N LEU A 987 9.18 -46.20 21.58
CA LEU A 987 10.65 -46.19 21.55
C LEU A 987 11.20 -44.83 22.00
N PHE A 988 10.59 -43.72 21.62
CA PHE A 988 10.98 -42.38 22.07
C PHE A 988 10.81 -42.23 23.59
N ILE A 989 9.64 -42.58 24.15
CA ILE A 989 9.39 -42.59 25.60
C ILE A 989 10.37 -43.55 26.31
N GLN A 990 10.64 -44.75 25.75
CA GLN A 990 11.60 -45.70 26.33
C GLN A 990 13.04 -45.16 26.31
N ARG A 991 13.47 -44.48 25.24
CA ARG A 991 14.81 -43.87 25.16
C ARG A 991 14.95 -42.71 26.15
N LEU A 992 13.91 -41.89 26.30
CA LEU A 992 13.85 -40.81 27.29
C LEU A 992 13.90 -41.35 28.72
N TYR A 993 13.17 -42.43 29.01
CA TYR A 993 13.24 -43.12 30.29
C TYR A 993 14.66 -43.63 30.57
N LYS A 994 15.29 -44.25 29.57
CA LYS A 994 16.68 -44.74 29.66
C LYS A 994 17.70 -43.63 29.86
N SER A 995 17.53 -42.47 29.22
CA SER A 995 18.44 -41.33 29.37
C SER A 995 18.19 -40.46 30.61
N SER A 996 16.97 -40.49 31.16
CA SER A 996 16.54 -39.61 32.28
C SER A 996 16.40 -40.32 33.63
N VAL A 997 16.12 -41.63 33.65
CA VAL A 997 15.81 -42.40 34.87
C VAL A 997 16.80 -43.55 35.08
N GLU A 998 16.99 -44.44 34.10
CA GLU A 998 17.93 -45.58 34.26
C GLU A 998 19.39 -45.13 34.44
N ARG A 999 19.77 -43.98 33.87
CA ARG A 999 21.11 -43.36 34.01
C ARG A 999 21.17 -42.29 35.12
N GLY A 1000 20.38 -42.41 36.18
CA GLY A 1000 20.29 -41.40 37.25
C GLY A 1000 21.63 -40.96 37.86
N GLU A 1001 22.64 -41.85 37.92
CA GLU A 1001 23.99 -41.52 38.41
C GLU A 1001 24.73 -40.50 37.52
N GLU A 1002 24.45 -40.44 36.22
CA GLU A 1002 25.05 -39.44 35.30
C GLU A 1002 24.62 -38.00 35.62
N TRP A 1003 23.57 -37.81 36.42
CA TRP A 1003 23.06 -36.48 36.78
C TRP A 1003 23.78 -35.85 38.00
N GLN A 1004 24.78 -36.53 38.59
CA GLN A 1004 25.64 -35.99 39.65
C GLN A 1004 26.67 -34.96 39.11
N MET A 1005 26.18 -33.92 38.46
CA MET A 1005 26.94 -32.81 37.91
C MET A 1005 26.54 -31.47 38.58
N LYS A 1006 27.18 -30.37 38.18
CA LYS A 1006 26.77 -29.01 38.57
C LYS A 1006 25.50 -28.58 37.81
N GLU A 1007 24.77 -27.61 38.33
CA GLU A 1007 23.45 -27.22 37.81
C GLU A 1007 23.46 -26.85 36.31
N ILE A 1008 24.43 -26.05 35.87
CA ILE A 1008 24.57 -25.70 34.44
C ILE A 1008 24.89 -26.92 33.54
N ASP A 1009 25.60 -27.91 34.09
CA ASP A 1009 25.94 -29.15 33.41
C ASP A 1009 24.74 -30.11 33.39
N ARG A 1010 23.92 -30.17 34.45
CA ARG A 1010 22.64 -30.89 34.46
C ARG A 1010 21.65 -30.33 33.44
N LEU A 1011 21.53 -29.00 33.35
CA LEU A 1011 20.71 -28.34 32.32
C LEU A 1011 21.24 -28.67 30.90
N SER A 1012 22.55 -28.66 30.68
CA SER A 1012 23.15 -29.08 29.40
C SER A 1012 22.89 -30.55 29.07
N LYS A 1013 23.01 -31.45 30.07
CA LYS A 1013 22.69 -32.87 29.94
C LYS A 1013 21.19 -33.10 29.73
N SER A 1014 20.32 -32.29 30.32
CA SER A 1014 18.87 -32.30 30.08
C SER A 1014 18.54 -32.00 28.61
N ALA A 1015 19.12 -30.94 28.06
CA ALA A 1015 18.91 -30.53 26.67
C ALA A 1015 19.51 -31.52 25.66
N THR A 1016 20.62 -32.21 25.99
CA THR A 1016 21.26 -33.20 25.12
C THR A 1016 20.65 -34.61 25.23
N THR A 1017 20.17 -35.03 26.41
CA THR A 1017 19.48 -36.33 26.59
C THR A 1017 18.11 -36.40 25.93
N LEU A 1018 17.44 -35.25 25.75
CA LEU A 1018 16.29 -35.13 24.84
C LEU A 1018 16.72 -35.43 23.39
N GLY A 1019 17.89 -34.93 22.97
CA GLY A 1019 18.49 -35.22 21.67
C GLY A 1019 18.88 -36.69 21.49
N GLU A 1020 19.45 -37.32 22.53
CA GLU A 1020 19.79 -38.76 22.54
C GLU A 1020 18.57 -39.66 22.27
N ALA A 1021 17.34 -39.20 22.56
CA ALA A 1021 16.12 -39.95 22.27
C ALA A 1021 15.74 -39.99 20.76
N ARG A 1022 16.39 -39.15 19.94
CA ARG A 1022 16.17 -38.98 18.50
C ARG A 1022 14.72 -38.60 18.14
N PRO A 1023 14.25 -37.42 18.57
CA PRO A 1023 12.91 -36.91 18.21
C PRO A 1023 12.69 -36.82 16.69
N GLU A 1024 13.75 -36.61 15.89
CA GLU A 1024 13.68 -36.62 14.43
C GLU A 1024 13.13 -37.92 13.84
N GLU A 1025 13.23 -39.05 14.55
CA GLU A 1025 12.65 -40.32 14.10
C GLU A 1025 11.11 -40.36 14.24
N LEU A 1026 10.51 -39.41 14.96
CA LEU A 1026 9.07 -39.13 14.91
C LEU A 1026 8.72 -38.43 13.59
N CYS A 1027 9.49 -37.42 13.20
CA CYS A 1027 9.28 -36.63 11.97
C CYS A 1027 9.58 -37.41 10.67
N LYS A 1028 10.40 -38.47 10.74
CA LYS A 1028 10.78 -39.29 9.57
C LYS A 1028 9.75 -40.39 9.24
N GLY A 1029 8.72 -40.56 10.07
CA GLY A 1029 7.62 -41.51 9.86
C GLY A 1029 6.55 -41.00 8.89
N SER A 1030 6.93 -40.44 7.75
CA SER A 1030 6.03 -39.79 6.78
C SER A 1030 5.13 -40.75 5.98
N SER A 1031 4.89 -41.96 6.48
CA SER A 1031 4.10 -43.00 5.82
C SER A 1031 3.53 -43.98 6.85
N LEU A 1032 2.22 -43.79 7.13
CA LEU A 1032 1.29 -44.68 7.82
C LEU A 1032 1.48 -44.93 9.35
N MET A 1033 0.46 -44.97 10.24
CA MET A 1033 -1.00 -44.67 10.26
C MET A 1033 -1.62 -44.75 11.74
N VAL A 1034 -2.55 -45.67 12.23
CA VAL A 1034 -3.17 -45.77 13.64
C VAL A 1034 -3.19 -47.12 14.44
N LEU A 1035 -3.24 -47.07 15.79
CA LEU A 1035 -3.63 -48.11 16.76
C LEU A 1035 -3.83 -47.44 18.15
N LYS A 1036 -5.08 -47.44 18.64
CA LYS A 1036 -5.60 -46.71 19.82
C LYS A 1036 -4.76 -46.74 21.10
N THR A 1037 -4.64 -45.59 21.80
CA THR A 1037 -4.85 -45.41 23.26
C THR A 1037 -4.57 -43.98 23.75
N THR A 1038 -5.17 -43.62 24.89
CA THR A 1038 -5.00 -42.35 25.63
C THR A 1038 -3.56 -42.14 26.13
N ILE A 1039 -2.87 -41.15 25.56
CA ILE A 1039 -1.78 -40.44 26.24
C ILE A 1039 -2.24 -39.00 26.41
N ASP A 1040 -2.54 -38.60 27.64
CA ASP A 1040 -2.75 -37.20 28.01
C ASP A 1040 -1.42 -36.43 27.79
N TYR A 1041 -1.35 -35.75 26.65
CA TYR A 1041 -0.12 -35.17 26.12
C TYR A 1041 0.13 -33.75 26.67
N ASN A 1042 -0.88 -33.10 27.24
CA ASN A 1042 -0.77 -31.75 27.82
C ASN A 1042 0.20 -31.69 29.01
N LEU A 1043 0.34 -32.79 29.77
CA LEU A 1043 1.34 -32.89 30.83
C LEU A 1043 2.79 -32.88 30.29
N TRP A 1044 3.00 -33.40 29.08
CA TRP A 1044 4.33 -33.48 28.45
C TRP A 1044 4.75 -32.13 27.87
N ARG A 1045 3.80 -31.47 27.18
CA ARG A 1045 3.86 -30.11 26.62
C ARG A 1045 4.48 -29.08 27.59
N ARG A 1046 3.97 -29.01 28.82
CA ARG A 1046 4.30 -27.90 29.75
C ARG A 1046 5.67 -27.99 30.43
N LYS A 1047 6.25 -29.19 30.63
CA LYS A 1047 7.54 -29.32 31.34
C LYS A 1047 8.76 -29.05 30.46
N ILE A 1048 8.66 -29.17 29.14
CA ILE A 1048 9.77 -28.85 28.22
C ILE A 1048 9.89 -27.33 28.00
N CYS A 1049 8.80 -26.58 28.13
CA CYS A 1049 8.82 -25.11 28.08
C CYS A 1049 9.26 -24.41 29.38
N TRP A 1050 9.53 -25.14 30.48
CA TRP A 1050 9.97 -24.58 31.77
C TRP A 1050 11.46 -24.86 32.11
N ALA A 1051 12.17 -25.58 31.23
CA ALA A 1051 13.58 -25.96 31.39
C ALA A 1051 14.47 -25.41 30.25
#